data_AF-A0A2A4U4P3-F1
#
_entry.id   AF-A0A2A4U4P3-F1
#
_cell.length_a   1.000
_cell.length_b   1.000
_cell.length_c   1.000
_cell.angle_alpha   90.00
_cell.angle_beta   90.00
_cell.angle_gamma   90.00
#
_symmetry.space_group_name_H-M   'P 1'
#
loop_
_entity.id
_entity.type
_entity.pdbx_description
1 polymer ?
#
loop_
_entity_poly.entity_id
_entity_poly.type
_entity_poly.pdbx_seq_one_letter_code
_entity_poly.pdbx_strand_id
1 'polypeptide(L)'
;MKNNSFRWPISLLVVGLVGGLFAESLLFFRAHAAEAERSLFLDLKIIVFLEGSINDDRAVEVGKKISALTGTERAVYVSPEDALARIEARDPTVFRSVALMGENPLPGAFEVELKDAAIGSLPVWAERVRDFEEVEEVVFKPYQVRALMQMRFYERFANIVISLAVATIALWIAWCFLGFLRSGRTFTKEIRRELLIGGGVSASGALIGAAAAAALAGPASEGLIMGAVSWIARCGLLVGAALGGVAASLPEIKGARWNPFSGRERRQNVAVLAAASLLLPASGLEAASVRSKRRELKNVTIKLENQKKTVSAIRREKNKAQEHLKLLKRQRRTTASRVEELKESFREFDNERVLLDSKLESLSIARNESRRLIGEEVEGYRRISEGADTFYDSGALWEEALRRGAIREKVLYLTQLRMIDADSIGARQKAVLRVDSIQKKASREIQRLQKEDSKLKRSKKAVETVSKSASRAEKLLKSLESSARQLASLIRDLTKRSAKKGKIQSTTPWLSKGSLPAPVLGPVVEKFGKRRVPELKTWTIHNGIDIAARKGAEVRPVSVGDVIFAGPFRSYGNVIIVNHGRGFYSIYGHLSGLRRKKGDRVSTRTVLASVDGKRGRLYLEFRQGGKAFDPSLYLRSTSMSKR
;
A
#
# COMPACT_ATOMS: atom_id res chain seq x y z
N MET A 1 4.29 117.55 49.29
CA MET A 1 4.36 116.68 48.08
C MET A 1 4.66 115.25 48.57
N LYS A 2 4.00 114.20 48.04
CA LYS A 2 4.18 112.83 48.56
C LYS A 2 5.47 112.19 48.03
N ASN A 3 6.26 111.63 48.93
CA ASN A 3 7.57 111.03 48.64
C ASN A 3 7.43 109.53 48.30
N ASN A 4 7.15 109.20 47.04
CA ASN A 4 7.16 107.81 46.57
C ASN A 4 8.59 107.41 46.16
N SER A 5 9.36 106.88 47.11
CA SER A 5 10.66 106.27 46.83
C SER A 5 10.49 105.03 45.95
N PHE A 6 11.05 105.10 44.74
CA PHE A 6 10.77 104.17 43.64
C PHE A 6 11.50 102.83 43.87
N ARG A 7 10.84 101.86 44.52
CA ARG A 7 11.37 100.50 44.83
C ARG A 7 11.55 99.60 43.59
N TRP A 8 12.36 100.02 42.64
CA TRP A 8 12.60 99.30 41.37
C TRP A 8 13.90 98.46 41.26
N PRO A 9 14.98 98.61 42.05
CA PRO A 9 16.23 97.90 41.73
C PRO A 9 16.15 96.38 41.96
N ILE A 10 15.43 95.91 42.99
CA ILE A 10 15.33 94.48 43.32
C ILE A 10 14.41 93.74 42.34
N SER A 11 13.29 94.35 41.94
CA SER A 11 12.37 93.74 40.98
C SER A 11 12.98 93.65 39.58
N LEU A 12 13.71 94.68 39.14
CA LEU A 12 14.48 94.62 37.88
C LEU A 12 15.59 93.57 37.92
N LEU A 13 16.30 93.43 39.05
CA LEU A 13 17.29 92.36 39.26
C LEU A 13 16.69 90.95 39.07
N VAL A 14 15.57 90.67 39.74
CA VAL A 14 14.89 89.38 39.66
C VAL A 14 14.36 89.10 38.25
N VAL A 15 13.73 90.09 37.59
CA VAL A 15 13.24 89.94 36.22
C VAL A 15 14.39 89.72 35.23
N GLY A 16 15.51 90.42 35.39
CA GLY A 16 16.71 90.22 34.56
C GLY A 16 17.33 88.83 34.74
N LEU A 17 17.44 88.34 35.98
CA LEU A 17 18.00 87.02 36.28
C LEU A 17 17.10 85.89 35.76
N VAL A 18 15.78 85.98 35.98
CA VAL A 18 14.82 85.00 35.45
C VAL A 18 14.78 85.03 33.92
N GLY A 19 14.84 86.21 33.31
CA GLY A 19 14.93 86.35 31.85
C GLY A 19 16.21 85.75 31.25
N GLY A 20 17.34 85.92 31.94
CA GLY A 20 18.63 85.31 31.57
C GLY A 20 18.56 83.78 31.60
N LEU A 21 18.15 83.19 32.74
CA LEU A 21 18.00 81.74 32.89
C LEU A 21 17.01 81.14 31.88
N PHE A 22 15.92 81.84 31.56
CA PHE A 22 14.95 81.40 30.55
C PHE A 22 15.54 81.41 29.13
N ALA A 23 16.31 82.44 28.77
CA ALA A 23 17.01 82.52 27.49
C ALA A 23 18.10 81.43 27.37
N GLU A 24 18.88 81.21 28.42
CA GLU A 24 19.91 80.17 28.50
C GLU A 24 19.30 78.75 28.39
N SER A 25 18.22 78.48 29.15
CA SER A 25 17.49 77.21 29.07
C SER A 25 16.95 76.92 27.66
N LEU A 26 16.50 77.94 26.95
CA LEU A 26 15.99 77.81 25.59
C LEU A 26 17.11 77.69 24.54
N LEU A 27 18.26 78.36 24.73
CA LEU A 27 19.46 78.14 23.91
C LEU A 27 19.98 76.70 24.06
N PHE A 28 20.04 76.20 25.30
CA PHE A 28 20.41 74.83 25.63
C PHE A 28 19.45 73.82 24.98
N PHE A 29 18.13 74.03 25.13
CA PHE A 29 17.09 73.20 24.50
C PHE A 29 17.22 73.19 22.96
N ARG A 30 17.44 74.35 22.34
CA ARG A 30 17.64 74.47 20.90
C ARG A 30 18.88 73.73 20.41
N ALA A 31 20.00 73.83 21.14
CA ALA A 31 21.22 73.11 20.81
C ALA A 31 21.02 71.59 20.89
N HIS A 32 20.31 71.10 21.91
CA HIS A 32 19.98 69.68 22.04
C HIS A 32 18.99 69.20 20.96
N ALA A 33 18.01 70.03 20.58
CA ALA A 33 17.12 69.72 19.45
C ALA A 33 17.89 69.65 18.11
N ALA A 34 18.81 70.58 17.87
CA ALA A 34 19.66 70.58 16.68
C ALA A 34 20.60 69.37 16.59
N GLU A 35 21.24 68.98 17.70
CA GLU A 35 22.14 67.82 17.70
C GLU A 35 21.38 66.49 17.65
N ALA A 36 20.22 66.38 18.32
CA ALA A 36 19.33 65.24 18.20
C ALA A 36 18.76 65.11 16.77
N GLU A 37 18.42 66.23 16.12
CA GLU A 37 18.05 66.23 14.70
C GLU A 37 19.21 65.71 13.83
N ARG A 38 20.44 66.22 14.07
CA ARG A 38 21.62 65.86 13.28
C ARG A 38 21.96 64.39 13.37
N SER A 39 21.97 63.79 14.57
CA SER A 39 22.13 62.34 14.74
C SER A 39 20.99 61.58 14.05
N LEU A 40 19.73 61.92 14.33
CA LEU A 40 18.58 61.25 13.71
C LEU A 40 18.58 61.30 12.17
N PHE A 41 19.21 62.30 11.55
CA PHE A 41 19.40 62.39 10.10
C PHE A 41 20.61 61.59 9.59
N LEU A 42 21.77 61.68 10.26
CA LEU A 42 22.95 60.88 9.88
C LEU A 42 22.70 59.37 10.01
N ASP A 43 21.89 58.98 10.99
CA ASP A 43 21.47 57.61 11.23
C ASP A 43 20.23 57.20 10.39
N LEU A 44 19.76 58.00 9.43
CA LEU A 44 18.56 57.71 8.61
C LEU A 44 18.91 56.97 7.31
N LYS A 45 18.79 55.64 7.32
CA LYS A 45 18.81 54.83 6.10
C LYS A 45 17.43 54.74 5.45
N ILE A 46 17.43 54.82 4.12
CA ILE A 46 16.33 54.46 3.24
C ILE A 46 16.85 53.37 2.31
N ILE A 47 16.12 52.25 2.21
CA ILE A 47 16.49 51.12 1.36
C ILE A 47 15.39 50.89 0.32
N VAL A 48 15.79 50.76 -0.94
CA VAL A 48 14.92 50.44 -2.08
C VAL A 48 15.27 49.03 -2.55
N PHE A 49 14.48 48.04 -2.14
CA PHE A 49 14.64 46.64 -2.55
C PHE A 49 14.05 46.42 -3.95
N LEU A 50 14.73 45.64 -4.77
CA LEU A 50 14.41 45.44 -6.19
C LEU A 50 13.70 44.10 -6.40
N GLU A 51 12.89 43.97 -7.46
CA GLU A 51 12.18 42.71 -7.72
C GLU A 51 13.14 41.63 -8.25
N GLY A 52 13.54 40.72 -7.36
CA GLY A 52 14.37 39.56 -7.67
C GLY A 52 15.83 39.86 -8.04
N SER A 53 16.45 38.94 -8.77
CA SER A 53 17.84 39.04 -9.22
C SER A 53 17.94 39.75 -10.57
N ILE A 54 17.96 41.08 -10.57
CA ILE A 54 18.23 41.86 -11.78
C ILE A 54 19.72 41.81 -12.18
N ASN A 55 20.02 41.93 -13.48
CA ASN A 55 21.40 42.04 -13.97
C ASN A 55 21.98 43.44 -13.70
N ASP A 56 23.30 43.53 -13.52
CA ASP A 56 24.02 44.78 -13.17
C ASP A 56 23.71 45.95 -14.11
N ASP A 57 23.59 45.71 -15.42
CA ASP A 57 23.22 46.73 -16.41
C ASP A 57 21.86 47.39 -16.10
N ARG A 58 20.89 46.59 -15.62
CA ARG A 58 19.55 47.09 -15.26
C ARG A 58 19.55 47.73 -13.88
N ALA A 59 20.38 47.25 -12.94
CA ALA A 59 20.63 47.96 -11.69
C ALA A 59 21.18 49.36 -11.96
N VAL A 60 22.17 49.50 -12.85
CA VAL A 60 22.72 50.80 -13.27
C VAL A 60 21.67 51.71 -13.93
N GLU A 61 20.67 51.15 -14.63
CA GLU A 61 19.53 51.92 -15.14
C GLU A 61 18.61 52.42 -14.01
N VAL A 62 18.19 51.54 -13.10
CA VAL A 62 17.32 51.88 -11.95
C VAL A 62 17.99 52.90 -11.03
N GLY A 63 19.29 52.74 -10.75
CA GLY A 63 20.08 53.71 -9.99
C GLY A 63 20.11 55.10 -10.61
N LYS A 64 20.12 55.20 -11.95
CA LYS A 64 19.96 56.48 -12.67
C LYS A 64 18.55 57.05 -12.52
N LYS A 65 17.49 56.23 -12.60
CA LYS A 65 16.09 56.67 -12.36
C LYS A 65 15.94 57.26 -10.95
N ILE A 66 16.44 56.57 -9.92
CA ILE A 66 16.39 57.01 -8.51
C ILE A 66 17.22 58.29 -8.30
N SER A 67 18.41 58.37 -8.88
CA SER A 67 19.30 59.54 -8.78
C SER A 67 18.74 60.78 -9.48
N ALA A 68 17.90 60.61 -10.50
CA ALA A 68 17.24 61.72 -11.21
C ALA A 68 16.02 62.30 -10.47
N LEU A 69 15.52 61.63 -9.42
CA LEU A 69 14.38 62.13 -8.64
C LEU A 69 14.72 63.38 -7.84
N THR A 70 13.80 64.34 -7.84
CA THR A 70 13.95 65.60 -7.10
C THR A 70 13.99 65.32 -5.60
N GLY A 71 15.13 65.59 -4.97
CA GLY A 71 15.35 65.37 -3.54
C GLY A 71 16.38 64.28 -3.22
N THR A 72 16.73 63.41 -4.15
CA THR A 72 17.84 62.46 -3.98
C THR A 72 19.18 63.21 -3.90
N GLU A 73 20.05 62.84 -2.95
CA GLU A 73 21.46 63.26 -2.88
C GLU A 73 22.36 62.19 -3.50
N ARG A 74 22.23 60.94 -3.03
CA ARG A 74 23.03 59.79 -3.46
C ARG A 74 22.20 58.50 -3.42
N ALA A 75 22.42 57.60 -4.37
CA ALA A 75 21.90 56.23 -4.34
C ALA A 75 23.05 55.26 -4.64
N VAL A 76 23.25 54.27 -3.78
CA VAL A 76 24.34 53.28 -3.87
C VAL A 76 23.75 51.89 -3.99
N TYR A 77 24.09 51.18 -5.08
CA TYR A 77 23.69 49.78 -5.23
C TYR A 77 24.43 48.90 -4.21
N VAL A 78 23.72 47.93 -3.66
CA VAL A 78 24.26 46.90 -2.77
C VAL A 78 23.79 45.55 -3.32
N SER A 79 24.75 44.69 -3.68
CA SER A 79 24.46 43.33 -4.13
C SER A 79 23.88 42.49 -2.99
N PRO A 80 23.13 41.40 -3.29
CA PRO A 80 22.73 40.42 -2.27
C PRO A 80 23.92 39.92 -1.44
N GLU A 81 25.05 39.67 -2.08
CA GLU A 81 26.28 39.15 -1.49
C GLU A 81 26.93 40.16 -0.54
N ASP A 82 27.07 41.42 -0.96
CA ASP A 82 27.57 42.50 -0.11
C ASP A 82 26.65 42.73 1.10
N ALA A 83 25.34 42.68 0.90
CA ALA A 83 24.36 42.84 1.95
C ALA A 83 24.46 41.71 2.99
N LEU A 84 24.58 40.45 2.54
CA LEU A 84 24.74 39.30 3.42
C LEU A 84 26.07 39.35 4.19
N ALA A 85 27.17 39.73 3.53
CA ALA A 85 28.48 39.88 4.16
C ALA A 85 28.51 41.01 5.21
N ARG A 86 27.81 42.13 4.96
CA ARG A 86 27.61 43.21 5.95
C ARG A 86 26.84 42.74 7.18
N ILE A 87 25.82 41.88 7.00
CA ILE A 87 25.05 41.31 8.11
C ILE A 87 25.89 40.29 8.89
N GLU A 88 26.62 39.40 8.22
CA GLU A 88 27.51 38.44 8.88
C GLU A 88 28.57 39.14 9.73
N ALA A 89 29.12 40.27 9.25
CA ALA A 89 30.06 41.09 10.00
C ALA A 89 29.45 41.84 11.21
N ARG A 90 28.12 42.08 11.23
CA ARG A 90 27.40 42.75 12.33
C ARG A 90 26.86 41.78 13.37
N ASP A 91 26.20 40.69 12.93
CA ASP A 91 25.71 39.60 13.78
C ASP A 91 25.82 38.23 13.06
N PRO A 92 26.91 37.47 13.33
CA PRO A 92 27.12 36.12 12.81
C PRO A 92 26.04 35.09 13.24
N THR A 93 25.13 35.43 14.16
CA THR A 93 24.02 34.55 14.55
C THR A 93 22.86 34.62 13.55
N VAL A 94 22.63 35.77 12.90
CA VAL A 94 21.57 35.91 11.88
C VAL A 94 21.87 35.05 10.65
N PHE A 95 23.14 34.96 10.23
CA PHE A 95 23.55 34.15 9.07
C PHE A 95 23.04 32.69 9.15
N ARG A 96 22.96 32.11 10.37
CA ARG A 96 22.46 30.75 10.59
C ARG A 96 20.97 30.57 10.31
N SER A 97 20.18 31.66 10.26
CA SER A 97 18.77 31.62 9.84
C SER A 97 18.62 31.25 8.36
N VAL A 98 19.60 31.65 7.54
CA VAL A 98 19.62 31.53 6.07
C VAL A 98 20.12 30.17 5.62
N ALA A 99 21.16 29.65 6.30
CA ALA A 99 21.93 28.46 5.93
C ALA A 99 21.11 27.17 5.74
N LEU A 100 19.83 27.15 6.11
CA LEU A 100 18.89 26.06 5.87
C LEU A 100 18.53 25.84 4.40
N MET A 101 18.61 26.87 3.55
CA MET A 101 18.32 26.78 2.11
C MET A 101 19.57 26.83 1.23
N GLY A 102 20.69 27.36 1.74
CA GLY A 102 21.93 27.56 0.98
C GLY A 102 21.89 28.76 0.01
N GLU A 103 20.71 29.25 -0.34
CA GLU A 103 20.48 30.45 -1.14
C GLU A 103 20.33 31.71 -0.27
N ASN A 104 20.67 32.87 -0.83
CA ASN A 104 20.57 34.17 -0.16
C ASN A 104 19.19 34.80 -0.43
N PRO A 105 18.33 35.03 0.58
CA PRO A 105 16.97 35.51 0.38
C PRO A 105 16.85 37.05 0.37
N LEU A 106 17.97 37.77 0.24
CA LEU A 106 17.98 39.21 -0.01
C LEU A 106 17.94 39.49 -1.53
N PRO A 107 17.02 40.34 -2.01
CA PRO A 107 17.17 40.92 -3.34
C PRO A 107 18.28 41.98 -3.34
N GLY A 108 18.74 42.37 -4.54
CA GLY A 108 19.57 43.56 -4.70
C GLY A 108 18.81 44.82 -4.26
N ALA A 109 19.51 45.83 -3.77
CA ALA A 109 18.88 47.05 -3.29
C ALA A 109 19.72 48.31 -3.53
N PHE A 110 19.09 49.47 -3.37
CA PHE A 110 19.79 50.75 -3.22
C PHE A 110 19.69 51.26 -1.78
N GLU A 111 20.82 51.55 -1.15
CA GLU A 111 20.87 52.47 -0.01
C GLU A 111 20.82 53.90 -0.55
N VAL A 112 19.85 54.69 -0.10
CA VAL A 112 19.56 56.03 -0.64
C VAL A 112 19.62 57.10 0.43
N GLU A 113 20.28 58.21 0.11
CA GLU A 113 20.37 59.41 0.92
C GLU A 113 19.58 60.54 0.25
N LEU A 114 18.75 61.24 1.03
CA LEU A 114 18.02 62.41 0.56
C LEU A 114 18.70 63.70 1.00
N LYS A 115 18.52 64.74 0.18
CA LYS A 115 18.82 66.13 0.53
C LYS A 115 18.06 66.53 1.78
N ASP A 116 18.73 67.27 2.65
CA ASP A 116 18.19 67.76 3.93
C ASP A 116 16.78 68.37 3.82
N ALA A 117 16.57 69.23 2.81
CA ALA A 117 15.30 69.88 2.55
C ALA A 117 14.19 68.93 2.04
N ALA A 118 14.55 67.77 1.47
CA ALA A 118 13.62 66.83 0.86
C ALA A 118 13.03 65.81 1.85
N ILE A 119 13.57 65.69 3.07
CA ILE A 119 13.11 64.70 4.06
C ILE A 119 11.64 64.93 4.46
N GLY A 120 11.20 66.20 4.52
CA GLY A 120 9.80 66.53 4.76
C GLY A 120 8.83 66.02 3.68
N SER A 121 9.36 65.70 2.49
CA SER A 121 8.65 65.08 1.37
C SER A 121 9.01 63.60 1.14
N LEU A 122 9.78 62.96 2.04
CA LEU A 122 10.18 61.55 1.93
C LEU A 122 9.01 60.58 1.63
N PRO A 123 7.80 60.70 2.23
CA PRO A 123 6.68 59.84 1.85
C PRO A 123 6.28 59.97 0.37
N VAL A 124 6.29 61.19 -0.17
CA VAL A 124 5.95 61.47 -1.59
C VAL A 124 7.07 61.04 -2.53
N TRP A 125 8.33 61.14 -2.09
CA TRP A 125 9.47 60.58 -2.82
C TRP A 125 9.40 59.04 -2.85
N ALA A 126 9.04 58.39 -1.74
CA ALA A 126 8.96 56.94 -1.63
C ALA A 126 7.85 56.35 -2.52
N GLU A 127 6.67 56.98 -2.61
CA GLU A 127 5.62 56.57 -3.57
C GLU A 127 6.14 56.59 -5.02
N ARG A 128 6.83 57.67 -5.44
CA ARG A 128 7.39 57.79 -6.79
C ARG A 128 8.46 56.75 -7.13
N VAL A 129 9.09 56.13 -6.14
CA VAL A 129 10.04 55.02 -6.32
C VAL A 129 9.30 53.68 -6.37
N ARG A 130 8.17 53.53 -5.66
CA ARG A 130 7.27 52.36 -5.76
C ARG A 130 6.55 52.29 -7.11
N ASP A 131 6.39 53.42 -7.79
CA ASP A 131 5.88 53.49 -9.18
C ASP A 131 6.87 52.90 -10.23
N PHE A 132 8.10 52.51 -9.84
CA PHE A 132 9.06 51.88 -10.75
C PHE A 132 8.84 50.36 -10.81
N GLU A 133 8.69 49.84 -12.04
CA GLU A 133 8.48 48.41 -12.34
C GLU A 133 9.53 47.47 -11.71
N GLU A 134 10.75 47.95 -11.45
CA GLU A 134 11.84 47.14 -10.89
C GLU A 134 11.93 47.13 -9.34
N VAL A 135 10.99 47.74 -8.61
CA VAL A 135 11.06 47.95 -7.15
C VAL A 135 10.03 47.10 -6.39
N GLU A 136 10.49 46.23 -5.49
CA GLU A 136 9.62 45.44 -4.62
C GLU A 136 9.16 46.23 -3.38
N GLU A 137 10.09 46.87 -2.65
CA GLU A 137 9.79 47.53 -1.37
C GLU A 137 10.67 48.76 -1.13
N VAL A 138 10.06 49.88 -0.70
CA VAL A 138 10.79 51.07 -0.22
C VAL A 138 10.62 51.20 1.29
N VAL A 139 11.72 50.98 2.01
CA VAL A 139 11.76 50.76 3.46
C VAL A 139 12.59 51.85 4.16
N PHE A 140 12.02 52.42 5.21
CA PHE A 140 12.64 53.37 6.14
C PHE A 140 11.88 53.31 7.48
N LYS A 141 12.48 53.74 8.60
CA LYS A 141 11.80 53.77 9.91
C LYS A 141 10.90 55.01 10.04
N PRO A 142 9.54 54.91 9.99
CA PRO A 142 8.69 56.10 9.93
C PRO A 142 8.67 56.90 11.24
N TYR A 143 8.97 56.25 12.36
CA TYR A 143 9.09 56.90 13.68
C TYR A 143 10.37 57.75 13.79
N GLN A 144 11.48 57.33 13.19
CA GLN A 144 12.71 58.13 13.09
C GLN A 144 12.47 59.41 12.29
N VAL A 145 11.81 59.30 11.13
CA VAL A 145 11.40 60.46 10.31
C VAL A 145 10.47 61.40 11.10
N ARG A 146 9.54 60.85 11.88
CA ARG A 146 8.66 61.63 12.76
C ARG A 146 9.43 62.34 13.87
N ALA A 147 10.36 61.66 14.54
CA ALA A 147 11.20 62.23 15.59
C ALA A 147 12.11 63.33 15.03
N LEU A 148 12.73 63.11 13.87
CA LEU A 148 13.51 64.13 13.15
C LEU A 148 12.68 65.38 12.84
N MET A 149 11.46 65.20 12.30
CA MET A 149 10.55 66.31 12.01
C MET A 149 10.02 67.00 13.28
N GLN A 150 9.96 66.30 14.41
CA GLN A 150 9.67 66.90 15.73
C GLN A 150 10.87 67.69 16.27
N MET A 151 12.10 67.19 16.15
CA MET A 151 13.30 67.95 16.52
C MET A 151 13.47 69.19 15.65
N ARG A 152 13.23 69.09 14.34
CA ARG A 152 13.09 70.24 13.43
C ARG A 152 12.04 71.23 13.90
N PHE A 153 10.87 70.74 14.32
CA PHE A 153 9.84 71.62 14.86
C PHE A 153 10.28 72.26 16.18
N TYR A 154 11.00 71.58 17.06
CA TYR A 154 11.47 72.14 18.33
C TYR A 154 12.62 73.15 18.15
N GLU A 155 13.57 72.84 17.26
CA GLU A 155 14.67 73.71 16.86
C GLU A 155 14.12 74.97 16.15
N ARG A 156 13.18 74.79 15.21
CA ARG A 156 12.50 75.90 14.51
C ARG A 156 11.49 76.65 15.37
N PHE A 157 10.83 75.99 16.32
CA PHE A 157 10.05 76.66 17.35
C PHE A 157 11.01 77.56 18.11
N ALA A 158 12.06 77.00 18.73
CA ALA A 158 13.19 77.74 19.30
C ALA A 158 14.05 78.53 18.25
N ASN A 159 13.56 78.74 17.01
CA ASN A 159 13.98 79.73 16.02
C ASN A 159 12.87 80.61 15.40
N ILE A 160 11.63 80.55 15.88
CA ILE A 160 10.59 81.59 15.71
C ILE A 160 10.59 82.48 16.96
N VAL A 161 11.02 81.88 18.05
CA VAL A 161 10.71 82.22 19.41
C VAL A 161 11.51 83.56 19.70
N ILE A 162 12.84 83.74 19.53
CA ILE A 162 13.56 85.07 19.62
C ILE A 162 13.29 85.94 18.39
N SER A 163 12.08 85.90 17.87
CA SER A 163 11.51 87.05 17.18
C SER A 163 10.26 87.66 17.81
N LEU A 164 9.69 87.16 18.93
CA LEU A 164 8.64 87.87 19.74
C LEU A 164 9.12 88.77 20.93
N ALA A 165 9.18 88.28 22.18
CA ALA A 165 9.44 89.04 23.43
C ALA A 165 10.87 89.64 23.79
N VAL A 166 11.85 89.78 22.88
CA VAL A 166 13.23 90.35 23.11
C VAL A 166 13.61 91.36 22.03
N ALA A 167 12.92 91.32 20.90
CA ALA A 167 12.67 92.48 20.06
C ALA A 167 11.59 93.33 20.74
N THR A 168 10.75 92.76 21.63
CA THR A 168 10.12 93.59 22.68
C THR A 168 11.08 94.02 23.79
N ILE A 169 12.18 93.33 24.12
CA ILE A 169 13.28 93.95 24.91
C ILE A 169 13.92 95.09 24.11
N ALA A 170 14.13 94.97 22.80
CA ALA A 170 14.63 96.07 21.97
C ALA A 170 13.62 97.22 21.85
N LEU A 171 12.32 96.94 21.70
CA LEU A 171 11.24 97.95 21.74
C LEU A 171 11.08 98.55 23.14
N TRP A 172 11.36 97.79 24.21
CA TRP A 172 11.34 98.27 25.59
C TRP A 172 12.54 99.18 25.87
N ILE A 173 13.74 98.80 25.42
CA ILE A 173 14.94 99.66 25.41
C ILE A 173 14.66 100.92 24.59
N ALA A 174 14.06 100.80 23.39
CA ALA A 174 13.69 101.94 22.56
C ALA A 174 12.62 102.83 23.20
N TRP A 175 11.63 102.26 23.88
CA TRP A 175 10.63 103.00 24.67
C TRP A 175 11.31 103.72 25.84
N CYS A 176 12.15 103.04 26.62
CA CYS A 176 12.94 103.66 27.70
C CYS A 176 13.81 104.81 27.17
N PHE A 177 14.43 104.66 26.01
CA PHE A 177 15.23 105.69 25.35
C PHE A 177 14.39 106.87 24.83
N LEU A 178 13.26 106.60 24.17
CA LEU A 178 12.29 107.62 23.72
C LEU A 178 11.65 108.36 24.90
N GLY A 179 11.37 107.67 26.01
CA GLY A 179 10.88 108.24 27.26
C GLY A 179 11.93 109.11 27.95
N PHE A 180 13.20 108.68 27.94
CA PHE A 180 14.33 109.49 28.40
C PHE A 180 14.46 110.77 27.58
N LEU A 181 14.46 110.68 26.24
CA LEU A 181 14.49 111.85 25.34
C LEU A 181 13.30 112.80 25.56
N ARG A 182 12.07 112.27 25.70
CA ARG A 182 10.87 113.07 26.02
C ARG A 182 10.89 113.70 27.41
N SER A 183 11.72 113.22 28.34
CA SER A 183 11.72 113.72 29.71
C SER A 183 12.36 115.11 29.89
N GLY A 184 13.09 115.61 28.88
CA GLY A 184 13.74 116.93 28.89
C GLY A 184 14.84 117.10 29.95
N ARG A 185 15.25 116.02 30.63
CA ARG A 185 16.22 116.08 31.74
C ARG A 185 17.63 116.28 31.22
N THR A 186 18.28 117.36 31.68
CA THR A 186 19.72 117.57 31.46
C THR A 186 20.55 116.51 32.19
N PHE A 187 21.75 116.25 31.69
CA PHE A 187 22.52 115.04 31.97
C PHE A 187 23.31 115.10 33.31
N THR A 188 22.58 115.14 34.43
CA THR A 188 23.16 115.27 35.78
C THR A 188 23.98 114.05 36.24
N LYS A 189 24.84 114.24 37.26
CA LYS A 189 25.78 113.20 37.75
C LYS A 189 25.06 111.98 38.31
N GLU A 190 23.92 112.17 38.98
CA GLU A 190 23.12 111.12 39.60
C GLU A 190 22.60 110.12 38.56
N ILE A 191 22.11 110.61 37.41
CA ILE A 191 21.54 109.77 36.34
C ILE A 191 22.63 108.87 35.73
N ARG A 192 23.88 109.35 35.59
CA ARG A 192 24.99 108.48 35.17
C ARG A 192 25.21 107.32 36.14
N ARG A 193 25.02 107.53 37.44
CA ARG A 193 25.26 106.51 38.47
C ARG A 193 24.20 105.41 38.44
N GLU A 194 22.92 105.75 38.29
CA GLU A 194 21.88 104.73 38.11
C GLU A 194 21.97 104.01 36.77
N LEU A 195 22.31 104.70 35.68
CA LEU A 195 22.49 104.06 34.37
C LEU A 195 23.69 103.08 34.36
N LEU A 196 24.77 103.41 35.07
CA LEU A 196 25.91 102.50 35.28
C LEU A 196 25.56 101.29 36.15
N ILE A 197 24.71 101.45 37.17
CA ILE A 197 24.31 100.35 38.06
C ILE A 197 23.29 99.42 37.36
N GLY A 198 22.26 99.96 36.71
CA GLY A 198 21.27 99.18 35.96
C GLY A 198 21.84 98.54 34.68
N GLY A 199 22.70 99.28 33.97
CA GLY A 199 23.50 98.77 32.86
C GLY A 199 24.51 97.71 33.29
N GLY A 200 25.17 97.90 34.44
CA GLY A 200 26.07 96.90 35.03
C GLY A 200 25.36 95.58 35.34
N VAL A 201 24.22 95.63 36.04
CA VAL A 201 23.43 94.44 36.39
C VAL A 201 22.97 93.67 35.15
N SER A 202 22.45 94.37 34.13
CA SER A 202 21.97 93.74 32.89
C SER A 202 23.11 93.20 32.03
N ALA A 203 24.26 93.90 31.98
CA ALA A 203 25.48 93.39 31.35
C ALA A 203 26.05 92.17 32.10
N SER A 204 26.01 92.14 33.43
CA SER A 204 26.45 90.97 34.22
C SER A 204 25.58 89.75 33.97
N GLY A 205 24.24 89.90 33.90
CA GLY A 205 23.34 88.79 33.55
C GLY A 205 23.63 88.24 32.14
N ALA A 206 23.83 89.12 31.16
CA ALA A 206 24.19 88.72 29.80
C ALA A 206 25.58 88.08 29.70
N LEU A 207 26.58 88.60 30.44
CA LEU A 207 27.93 88.04 30.49
C LEU A 207 27.98 86.69 31.19
N ILE A 208 27.20 86.48 32.26
CA ILE A 208 27.14 85.18 32.95
C ILE A 208 26.46 84.14 32.06
N GLY A 209 25.32 84.44 31.43
CA GLY A 209 24.67 83.53 30.48
C GLY A 209 25.51 83.24 29.23
N ALA A 210 26.24 84.24 28.70
CA ALA A 210 27.16 84.05 27.59
C ALA A 210 28.40 83.24 27.98
N ALA A 211 28.96 83.46 29.18
CA ALA A 211 30.10 82.70 29.69
C ALA A 211 29.72 81.24 30.04
N ALA A 212 28.52 81.01 30.58
CA ALA A 212 27.99 79.68 30.82
C ALA A 212 27.74 78.93 29.50
N ALA A 213 27.10 79.59 28.51
CA ALA A 213 26.94 79.03 27.17
C ALA A 213 28.30 78.73 26.49
N ALA A 214 29.32 79.58 26.68
CA ALA A 214 30.67 79.36 26.16
C ALA A 214 31.47 78.29 26.92
N ALA A 215 31.16 78.05 28.21
CA ALA A 215 31.81 77.00 29.02
C ALA A 215 31.14 75.63 28.87
N LEU A 216 29.86 75.59 28.51
CA LEU A 216 29.11 74.37 28.17
C LEU A 216 29.25 73.98 26.69
N ALA A 217 29.68 74.91 25.83
CA ALA A 217 30.16 74.59 24.50
C ALA A 217 31.51 73.87 24.57
N GLY A 218 31.47 72.53 24.57
CA GLY A 218 32.65 71.69 24.43
C GLY A 218 33.41 71.94 23.12
N PRO A 219 34.63 71.39 22.95
CA PRO A 219 35.58 71.76 21.89
C PRO A 219 35.23 71.27 20.46
N ALA A 220 33.95 71.23 20.10
CA ALA A 220 33.41 70.64 18.87
C ALA A 220 32.54 71.63 18.05
N SER A 221 32.97 72.89 17.90
CA SER A 221 32.26 73.87 17.07
C SER A 221 33.19 74.87 16.35
N GLU A 222 33.96 74.40 15.37
CA GLU A 222 34.45 75.29 14.31
C GLU A 222 33.28 75.60 13.35
N GLY A 223 32.75 76.83 13.38
CA GLY A 223 31.77 77.29 12.38
C GLY A 223 30.65 78.21 12.88
N LEU A 224 30.84 79.52 12.69
CA LEU A 224 29.83 80.59 12.47
C LEU A 224 28.66 80.84 13.46
N ILE A 225 28.21 79.92 14.32
CA ILE A 225 27.00 80.14 15.16
C ILE A 225 27.33 80.76 16.55
N MET A 226 28.41 81.54 16.61
CA MET A 226 28.57 82.62 17.61
C MET A 226 27.73 83.87 17.27
N GLY A 227 27.11 83.93 16.08
CA GLY A 227 26.47 85.16 15.57
C GLY A 227 25.01 85.41 15.98
N ALA A 228 24.11 84.44 15.78
CA ALA A 228 22.72 84.78 15.41
C ALA A 228 21.57 84.24 16.28
N VAL A 229 21.80 83.32 17.23
CA VAL A 229 20.70 82.71 18.03
C VAL A 229 20.64 83.21 19.48
N SER A 230 21.58 84.09 19.83
CA SER A 230 21.28 85.35 20.54
C SER A 230 19.98 86.05 20.08
N TRP A 231 19.54 85.75 18.86
CA TRP A 231 18.31 86.21 18.25
C TRP A 231 17.23 85.11 18.03
N ILE A 232 17.35 83.83 18.47
CA ILE A 232 16.43 82.67 18.15
C ILE A 232 15.23 82.12 19.09
N ALA A 233 15.13 82.18 20.47
CA ALA A 233 14.01 81.55 21.31
C ALA A 233 13.14 82.30 22.47
N ARG A 234 11.83 82.69 22.25
CA ARG A 234 10.69 83.28 23.06
C ARG A 234 9.23 83.31 22.42
N CYS A 235 8.27 82.43 22.80
CA CYS A 235 6.83 82.28 22.36
C CYS A 235 6.52 81.54 21.02
N GLY A 236 5.73 80.44 20.94
CA GLY A 236 4.59 79.97 21.75
C GLY A 236 3.26 80.24 21.02
N LEU A 237 2.16 79.46 21.11
CA LEU A 237 1.82 78.21 21.82
C LEU A 237 0.39 77.76 21.36
N LEU A 238 -0.03 76.50 21.60
CA LEU A 238 -1.43 75.98 21.52
C LEU A 238 -2.07 75.92 20.09
N VAL A 239 -2.91 74.97 19.63
CA VAL A 239 -3.88 73.96 20.15
C VAL A 239 -5.35 74.31 19.82
N GLY A 240 -6.02 73.40 19.11
CA GLY A 240 -7.45 73.35 18.77
C GLY A 240 -7.67 72.18 17.78
N ALA A 241 -8.50 71.16 18.01
CA ALA A 241 -9.96 71.15 18.19
C ALA A 241 -10.71 71.51 16.87
N ALA A 242 -11.63 70.69 16.34
CA ALA A 242 -12.09 69.36 16.75
C ALA A 242 -12.89 68.63 15.63
N LEU A 243 -13.04 67.29 15.75
CA LEU A 243 -14.09 66.42 15.16
C LEU A 243 -14.22 66.34 13.61
N GLY A 244 -14.71 65.24 13.00
CA GLY A 244 -15.07 63.91 13.53
C GLY A 244 -15.87 63.07 12.50
N GLY A 245 -16.06 61.76 12.75
CA GLY A 245 -17.09 60.87 12.14
C GLY A 245 -16.98 60.56 10.62
N VAL A 246 -16.64 59.37 10.09
CA VAL A 246 -17.09 57.96 10.34
C VAL A 246 -18.55 57.69 9.95
N ALA A 247 -18.95 56.61 9.23
CA ALA A 247 -18.32 55.72 8.22
C ALA A 247 -19.37 54.70 7.68
N ALA A 248 -19.18 54.14 6.47
CA ALA A 248 -19.80 52.90 5.93
C ALA A 248 -19.17 52.52 4.56
N SER A 249 -19.06 51.27 4.08
CA SER A 249 -19.16 49.92 4.69
C SER A 249 -18.72 48.80 3.71
N LEU A 250 -18.16 47.68 4.21
CA LEU A 250 -17.81 46.37 3.59
C LEU A 250 -17.90 45.27 4.71
N PRO A 251 -17.71 43.93 4.53
CA PRO A 251 -17.50 43.06 3.34
C PRO A 251 -18.74 42.09 3.17
N GLU A 252 -18.77 40.75 2.95
CA GLU A 252 -17.83 39.60 2.81
C GLU A 252 -18.52 38.40 2.06
N ILE A 253 -17.85 37.23 1.88
CA ILE A 253 -18.32 36.01 1.17
C ILE A 253 -17.85 34.72 1.89
N LYS A 254 -18.62 33.61 1.90
CA LYS A 254 -18.15 32.23 2.27
C LYS A 254 -19.05 31.04 1.84
N GLY A 255 -18.44 29.93 1.37
CA GLY A 255 -18.76 28.54 1.84
C GLY A 255 -19.44 27.47 0.94
N ALA A 256 -18.69 26.42 0.55
CA ALA A 256 -18.92 24.93 0.62
C ALA A 256 -20.34 24.26 0.43
N ARG A 257 -20.56 22.96 0.05
CA ARG A 257 -19.77 21.78 -0.45
C ARG A 257 -20.73 20.59 -0.91
N TRP A 258 -20.28 19.76 -1.88
CA TRP A 258 -20.49 18.26 -2.06
C TRP A 258 -21.88 17.54 -2.28
N ASN A 259 -22.08 16.95 -3.49
CA ASN A 259 -22.24 15.50 -3.92
C ASN A 259 -22.86 14.37 -3.02
N PRO A 260 -23.26 13.11 -3.49
CA PRO A 260 -23.38 12.50 -4.87
C PRO A 260 -24.45 11.34 -5.18
N PHE A 261 -24.49 10.87 -6.46
CA PHE A 261 -24.63 9.45 -7.01
C PHE A 261 -25.95 8.67 -7.44
N SER A 262 -25.94 8.08 -8.67
CA SER A 262 -26.85 7.06 -9.32
C SER A 262 -26.08 6.15 -10.37
N GLY A 263 -26.55 5.19 -11.23
CA GLY A 263 -27.84 4.66 -11.79
C GLY A 263 -27.65 3.27 -12.54
N ARG A 264 -28.57 2.76 -13.43
CA ARG A 264 -28.62 1.32 -13.94
C ARG A 264 -29.31 1.09 -15.35
N GLU A 265 -29.40 -0.09 -16.07
CA GLU A 265 -28.49 -1.20 -16.52
C GLU A 265 -29.13 -2.31 -17.49
N ARG A 266 -28.65 -2.51 -18.77
CA ARG A 266 -28.71 -3.74 -19.69
C ARG A 266 -30.09 -4.14 -20.36
N ARG A 267 -30.32 -5.17 -21.24
CA ARG A 267 -29.61 -6.39 -21.83
C ARG A 267 -30.22 -6.91 -23.21
N GLN A 268 -29.92 -8.14 -23.72
CA GLN A 268 -30.26 -8.81 -25.04
C GLN A 268 -30.46 -10.39 -24.97
N ASN A 269 -30.71 -11.19 -26.07
CA ASN A 269 -30.95 -12.70 -26.18
C ASN A 269 -30.85 -13.26 -27.67
N VAL A 270 -30.98 -14.54 -28.20
CA VAL A 270 -31.03 -16.04 -27.87
C VAL A 270 -30.90 -16.95 -29.18
N ALA A 271 -30.78 -18.32 -29.17
CA ALA A 271 -30.58 -19.23 -30.38
C ALA A 271 -31.07 -20.75 -30.31
N VAL A 272 -30.97 -21.57 -31.41
CA VAL A 272 -31.62 -22.93 -31.75
C VAL A 272 -30.86 -23.70 -32.92
N LEU A 273 -30.90 -25.00 -33.37
CA LEU A 273 -31.51 -26.39 -33.10
C LEU A 273 -30.44 -27.58 -33.27
N ALA A 274 -30.47 -28.79 -33.93
CA ALA A 274 -31.27 -29.68 -34.86
C ALA A 274 -30.80 -31.21 -34.85
N ALA A 275 -31.37 -32.21 -35.61
CA ALA A 275 -31.02 -33.70 -35.50
C ALA A 275 -31.42 -34.74 -36.65
N ALA A 276 -30.91 -36.03 -36.66
CA ALA A 276 -31.28 -37.22 -37.53
C ALA A 276 -30.71 -38.67 -37.14
N SER A 277 -31.23 -39.84 -37.66
CA SER A 277 -30.73 -41.29 -37.57
C SER A 277 -31.59 -42.33 -38.42
N LEU A 278 -31.52 -43.71 -38.58
CA LEU A 278 -30.71 -44.95 -38.26
C LEU A 278 -31.30 -46.27 -38.98
N LEU A 279 -30.66 -47.49 -39.12
CA LEU A 279 -31.24 -48.92 -39.06
C LEU A 279 -30.39 -50.22 -39.47
N LEU A 280 -30.92 -51.48 -39.24
CA LEU A 280 -30.31 -52.89 -39.17
C LEU A 280 -31.22 -54.03 -39.82
N PRO A 281 -31.17 -55.44 -39.72
CA PRO A 281 -30.43 -56.52 -38.92
C PRO A 281 -30.05 -57.91 -39.65
N ALA A 282 -29.82 -59.10 -38.96
CA ALA A 282 -29.53 -60.49 -39.54
C ALA A 282 -29.61 -61.77 -38.59
N SER A 283 -29.59 -63.07 -39.05
CA SER A 283 -29.60 -64.37 -38.22
C SER A 283 -29.15 -65.77 -38.87
N GLY A 284 -29.26 -66.98 -38.19
CA GLY A 284 -29.11 -68.40 -38.74
C GLY A 284 -28.53 -69.59 -37.84
N LEU A 285 -28.93 -70.91 -37.97
CA LEU A 285 -28.52 -72.05 -37.04
C LEU A 285 -28.79 -73.57 -37.42
N GLU A 286 -27.91 -74.58 -37.11
CA GLU A 286 -28.17 -76.08 -37.12
C GLU A 286 -27.06 -77.00 -36.45
N ALA A 287 -27.10 -78.34 -36.66
CA ALA A 287 -26.02 -79.37 -36.78
C ALA A 287 -25.62 -80.38 -35.64
N ALA A 288 -26.12 -81.64 -35.70
CA ALA A 288 -25.61 -82.94 -35.12
C ALA A 288 -25.83 -83.34 -33.61
N SER A 289 -24.92 -84.13 -32.98
CA SER A 289 -24.73 -84.40 -31.50
C SER A 289 -23.32 -84.05 -31.01
N VAL A 290 -22.38 -84.07 -31.96
CA VAL A 290 -21.38 -83.01 -32.15
C VAL A 290 -21.99 -81.61 -31.94
N ARG A 291 -23.31 -81.41 -32.10
CA ARG A 291 -24.08 -80.24 -31.64
C ARG A 291 -23.93 -79.93 -30.15
N SER A 292 -23.67 -80.89 -29.26
CA SER A 292 -23.39 -80.60 -27.84
C SER A 292 -22.06 -79.85 -27.69
N LYS A 293 -20.98 -80.42 -28.22
CA LYS A 293 -19.62 -79.83 -28.15
C LYS A 293 -19.40 -78.69 -29.15
N ARG A 294 -20.14 -78.63 -30.26
CA ARG A 294 -20.27 -77.45 -31.15
C ARG A 294 -21.19 -76.39 -30.55
N ARG A 295 -22.21 -76.72 -29.72
CA ARG A 295 -22.93 -75.72 -28.91
C ARG A 295 -22.02 -75.20 -27.80
N GLU A 296 -21.26 -76.05 -27.10
CA GLU A 296 -20.24 -75.57 -26.15
C GLU A 296 -19.21 -74.68 -26.83
N LEU A 297 -18.65 -75.10 -27.98
CA LEU A 297 -17.72 -74.29 -28.75
C LEU A 297 -18.37 -72.99 -29.26
N LYS A 298 -19.56 -73.03 -29.88
CA LYS A 298 -20.31 -71.85 -30.34
C LYS A 298 -20.70 -70.93 -29.18
N ASN A 299 -21.06 -71.47 -28.01
CA ASN A 299 -21.34 -70.71 -26.80
C ASN A 299 -20.05 -70.10 -26.21
N VAL A 300 -18.90 -70.77 -26.31
CA VAL A 300 -17.60 -70.21 -25.96
C VAL A 300 -17.19 -69.12 -26.94
N THR A 301 -17.40 -69.30 -28.25
CA THR A 301 -17.16 -68.26 -29.27
C THR A 301 -18.07 -67.05 -29.07
N ILE A 302 -19.38 -67.25 -28.82
CA ILE A 302 -20.32 -66.16 -28.51
C ILE A 302 -19.93 -65.45 -27.20
N LYS A 303 -19.52 -66.18 -26.16
CA LYS A 303 -18.99 -65.58 -24.92
C LYS A 303 -17.69 -64.83 -25.15
N LEU A 304 -16.81 -65.33 -26.03
CA LEU A 304 -15.56 -64.66 -26.40
C LEU A 304 -15.86 -63.37 -27.19
N GLU A 305 -16.78 -63.42 -28.15
CA GLU A 305 -17.19 -62.28 -28.96
C GLU A 305 -17.82 -61.17 -28.10
N ASN A 306 -18.69 -61.55 -27.16
CA ASN A 306 -19.26 -60.63 -26.20
C ASN A 306 -18.20 -60.06 -25.24
N GLN A 307 -17.20 -60.85 -24.83
CA GLN A 307 -16.07 -60.36 -24.03
C GLN A 307 -15.09 -59.46 -24.83
N LYS A 308 -14.91 -59.70 -26.13
CA LYS A 308 -14.19 -58.77 -27.02
C LYS A 308 -14.93 -57.43 -27.10
N LYS A 309 -16.25 -57.45 -27.22
CA LYS A 309 -17.09 -56.25 -27.20
C LYS A 309 -16.98 -55.48 -25.87
N THR A 310 -17.08 -56.13 -24.71
CA THR A 310 -16.92 -55.45 -23.40
C THR A 310 -15.50 -54.92 -23.18
N VAL A 311 -14.45 -55.67 -23.53
CA VAL A 311 -13.06 -55.16 -23.50
C VAL A 311 -12.90 -53.94 -24.41
N SER A 312 -13.49 -53.96 -25.61
CA SER A 312 -13.43 -52.81 -26.53
C SER A 312 -14.15 -51.58 -25.98
N ALA A 313 -15.27 -51.75 -25.26
CA ALA A 313 -15.99 -50.67 -24.59
C ALA A 313 -15.17 -50.07 -23.45
N ILE A 314 -14.66 -50.90 -22.53
CA ILE A 314 -13.83 -50.46 -21.39
C ILE A 314 -12.56 -49.76 -21.88
N ARG A 315 -11.95 -50.22 -22.99
CA ARG A 315 -10.80 -49.55 -23.61
C ARG A 315 -11.16 -48.17 -24.20
N ARG A 316 -12.36 -48.02 -24.80
CA ARG A 316 -12.87 -46.71 -25.26
C ARG A 316 -13.12 -45.76 -24.08
N GLU A 317 -13.70 -46.25 -22.98
CA GLU A 317 -13.90 -45.47 -21.74
C GLU A 317 -12.57 -45.03 -21.12
N LYS A 318 -11.61 -45.95 -21.01
CA LYS A 318 -10.25 -45.66 -20.53
C LYS A 318 -9.62 -44.52 -21.33
N ASN A 319 -9.65 -44.60 -22.66
CA ASN A 319 -9.10 -43.55 -23.53
C ASN A 319 -9.82 -42.21 -23.32
N LYS A 320 -11.16 -42.18 -23.31
CA LYS A 320 -11.95 -40.96 -23.04
C LYS A 320 -11.58 -40.33 -21.69
N ALA A 321 -11.46 -41.13 -20.63
CA ALA A 321 -11.08 -40.68 -19.31
C ALA A 321 -9.63 -40.15 -19.25
N GLN A 322 -8.71 -40.76 -20.01
CA GLN A 322 -7.31 -40.28 -20.13
C GLN A 322 -7.22 -38.94 -20.87
N GLU A 323 -7.97 -38.73 -21.96
CA GLU A 323 -7.99 -37.43 -22.65
C GLU A 323 -8.63 -36.33 -21.78
N HIS A 324 -9.75 -36.62 -21.11
CA HIS A 324 -10.34 -35.68 -20.15
C HIS A 324 -9.36 -35.32 -19.01
N LEU A 325 -8.56 -36.28 -18.53
CA LEU A 325 -7.50 -36.03 -17.56
C LEU A 325 -6.36 -35.15 -18.12
N LYS A 326 -6.00 -35.25 -19.40
CA LYS A 326 -5.04 -34.33 -20.05
C LYS A 326 -5.60 -32.90 -20.12
N LEU A 327 -6.87 -32.74 -20.50
CA LEU A 327 -7.53 -31.43 -20.58
C LEU A 327 -7.58 -30.75 -19.21
N LEU A 328 -7.99 -31.46 -18.16
CA LEU A 328 -7.96 -30.95 -16.78
C LEU A 328 -6.53 -30.57 -16.33
N LYS A 329 -5.49 -31.35 -16.68
CA LYS A 329 -4.10 -30.99 -16.40
C LYS A 329 -3.68 -29.68 -17.10
N ARG A 330 -4.08 -29.47 -18.36
CA ARG A 330 -3.78 -28.24 -19.11
C ARG A 330 -4.46 -27.02 -18.49
N GLN A 331 -5.75 -27.12 -18.18
CA GLN A 331 -6.52 -26.07 -17.50
C GLN A 331 -5.88 -25.70 -16.15
N ARG A 332 -5.64 -26.70 -15.29
CA ARG A 332 -5.00 -26.54 -13.98
C ARG A 332 -3.60 -25.90 -14.08
N ARG A 333 -2.82 -26.17 -15.14
CA ARG A 333 -1.54 -25.49 -15.40
C ARG A 333 -1.73 -24.02 -15.75
N THR A 334 -2.66 -23.68 -16.66
CA THR A 334 -2.92 -22.28 -17.03
C THR A 334 -3.50 -21.46 -15.88
N THR A 335 -4.38 -22.04 -15.07
CA THR A 335 -4.91 -21.42 -13.83
C THR A 335 -3.79 -21.20 -12.82
N ALA A 336 -2.88 -22.17 -12.64
CA ALA A 336 -1.75 -22.04 -11.71
C ALA A 336 -0.75 -20.95 -12.15
N SER A 337 -0.43 -20.83 -13.44
CA SER A 337 0.45 -19.76 -13.93
C SER A 337 -0.12 -18.36 -13.65
N ARG A 338 -1.43 -18.15 -13.86
CA ARG A 338 -2.11 -16.88 -13.52
C ARG A 338 -2.11 -16.56 -12.04
N VAL A 339 -2.16 -17.59 -11.18
CA VAL A 339 -2.05 -17.39 -9.73
C VAL A 339 -0.65 -16.93 -9.33
N GLU A 340 0.41 -17.32 -10.05
CA GLU A 340 1.77 -16.83 -9.79
C GLU A 340 1.98 -15.41 -10.33
N GLU A 341 1.57 -15.16 -11.58
CA GLU A 341 1.52 -13.83 -12.21
C GLU A 341 0.81 -12.80 -11.30
N LEU A 342 -0.36 -13.14 -10.75
CA LEU A 342 -1.10 -12.27 -9.82
C LEU A 342 -0.42 -12.09 -8.45
N LYS A 343 0.47 -13.00 -8.00
CA LYS A 343 1.29 -12.79 -6.80
C LYS A 343 2.49 -11.87 -7.08
N GLU A 344 3.07 -11.97 -8.26
CA GLU A 344 4.20 -11.12 -8.66
C GLU A 344 3.74 -9.67 -8.76
N SER A 345 2.64 -9.39 -9.46
CA SER A 345 2.01 -8.06 -9.45
C SER A 345 1.53 -7.63 -8.05
N PHE A 346 1.09 -8.56 -7.19
CA PHE A 346 0.75 -8.21 -5.79
C PHE A 346 1.97 -7.70 -5.02
N ARG A 347 3.12 -8.39 -5.13
CA ARG A 347 4.38 -7.96 -4.49
C ARG A 347 4.85 -6.61 -5.04
N GLU A 348 4.75 -6.41 -6.35
CA GLU A 348 5.12 -5.16 -7.02
C GLU A 348 4.33 -3.96 -6.47
N PHE A 349 2.99 -4.04 -6.43
CA PHE A 349 2.16 -2.94 -5.91
C PHE A 349 2.17 -2.81 -4.38
N ASP A 350 2.46 -3.87 -3.63
CA ASP A 350 2.65 -3.76 -2.18
C ASP A 350 4.02 -3.13 -1.84
N ASN A 351 5.06 -3.39 -2.64
CA ASN A 351 6.34 -2.67 -2.57
C ASN A 351 6.16 -1.18 -2.95
N GLU A 352 5.41 -0.86 -4.02
CA GLU A 352 5.04 0.52 -4.38
C GLU A 352 4.37 1.23 -3.19
N ARG A 353 3.40 0.56 -2.55
CA ARG A 353 2.71 1.07 -1.35
C ARG A 353 3.68 1.31 -0.19
N VAL A 354 4.54 0.35 0.14
CA VAL A 354 5.49 0.46 1.28
C VAL A 354 6.54 1.57 1.06
N LEU A 355 7.00 1.76 -0.18
CA LEU A 355 7.88 2.89 -0.53
C LEU A 355 7.15 4.23 -0.39
N LEU A 356 5.87 4.30 -0.76
CA LEU A 356 5.05 5.50 -0.57
C LEU A 356 4.72 5.76 0.91
N ASP A 357 4.49 4.71 1.72
CA ASP A 357 4.35 4.83 3.17
C ASP A 357 5.62 5.45 3.79
N SER A 358 6.81 4.92 3.45
CA SER A 358 8.11 5.43 3.92
C SER A 358 8.41 6.86 3.44
N LYS A 359 8.01 7.22 2.21
CA LYS A 359 8.12 8.59 1.69
C LYS A 359 7.23 9.57 2.45
N LEU A 360 6.01 9.16 2.82
CA LEU A 360 5.10 10.01 3.61
C LEU A 360 5.60 10.19 5.04
N GLU A 361 6.25 9.19 5.63
CA GLU A 361 6.93 9.30 6.92
C GLU A 361 8.00 10.40 6.88
N SER A 362 8.92 10.37 5.91
CA SER A 362 9.99 11.38 5.79
C SER A 362 9.47 12.78 5.44
N LEU A 363 8.42 12.87 4.60
CA LEU A 363 7.71 14.14 4.34
C LEU A 363 6.94 14.66 5.57
N SER A 364 6.57 13.80 6.52
CA SER A 364 5.98 14.25 7.80
C SER A 364 7.06 14.86 8.72
N ILE A 365 8.23 14.22 8.79
CA ILE A 365 9.38 14.68 9.58
C ILE A 365 9.87 16.04 9.05
N ALA A 366 10.18 16.13 7.75
CA ALA A 366 10.67 17.36 7.11
C ALA A 366 9.70 18.53 7.31
N ARG A 367 8.39 18.31 7.13
CA ARG A 367 7.33 19.32 7.31
C ARG A 367 7.20 19.80 8.76
N ASN A 368 7.38 18.91 9.73
CA ASN A 368 7.34 19.27 11.15
C ASN A 368 8.59 20.05 11.55
N GLU A 369 9.75 19.69 11.01
CA GLU A 369 11.00 20.44 11.19
C GLU A 369 10.94 21.83 10.54
N SER A 370 10.47 21.95 9.29
CA SER A 370 10.25 23.27 8.66
C SER A 370 9.26 24.12 9.47
N ARG A 371 8.21 23.53 10.06
CA ARG A 371 7.28 24.25 10.95
C ARG A 371 7.97 24.75 12.23
N ARG A 372 8.82 23.93 12.85
CA ARG A 372 9.61 24.32 14.04
C ARG A 372 10.51 25.51 13.70
N LEU A 373 11.26 25.41 12.61
CA LEU A 373 12.20 26.41 12.14
C LEU A 373 11.53 27.74 11.71
N ILE A 374 10.32 27.68 11.13
CA ILE A 374 9.51 28.90 10.86
C ILE A 374 9.03 29.52 12.18
N GLY A 375 8.57 28.71 13.13
CA GLY A 375 8.12 29.20 14.44
C GLY A 375 9.24 29.90 15.22
N GLU A 376 10.44 29.32 15.21
CA GLU A 376 11.64 29.90 15.83
C GLU A 376 12.08 31.21 15.15
N GLU A 377 11.99 31.30 13.81
CA GLU A 377 12.30 32.53 13.09
C GLU A 377 11.27 33.64 13.34
N VAL A 378 9.98 33.31 13.32
CA VAL A 378 8.89 34.26 13.60
C VAL A 378 8.97 34.76 15.05
N GLU A 379 9.28 33.89 16.02
CA GLU A 379 9.48 34.28 17.42
C GLU A 379 10.81 35.03 17.64
N GLY A 380 11.82 34.81 16.80
CA GLY A 380 13.01 35.67 16.72
C GLY A 380 12.66 37.08 16.24
N TYR A 381 12.00 37.18 15.08
CA TYR A 381 11.55 38.44 14.49
C TYR A 381 10.61 39.22 15.43
N ARG A 382 9.66 38.55 16.07
CA ARG A 382 8.72 39.15 17.04
C ARG A 382 9.47 39.83 18.20
N ARG A 383 10.44 39.14 18.83
CA ARG A 383 11.22 39.69 19.95
C ARG A 383 12.07 40.90 19.55
N ILE A 384 12.58 40.94 18.32
CA ILE A 384 13.35 42.08 17.77
C ILE A 384 12.41 43.26 17.45
N SER A 385 11.23 42.98 16.88
CA SER A 385 10.24 43.99 16.50
C SER A 385 9.45 44.59 17.68
N GLU A 386 9.40 43.91 18.82
CA GLU A 386 8.82 44.41 20.08
C GLU A 386 9.87 45.08 21.00
N GLY A 387 11.16 44.98 20.68
CA GLY A 387 12.24 45.59 21.45
C GLY A 387 12.24 47.11 21.34
N ALA A 388 12.44 47.81 22.48
CA ALA A 388 12.53 49.27 22.49
C ALA A 388 13.80 49.79 21.78
N ASP A 389 14.89 49.02 21.85
CA ASP A 389 16.23 49.43 21.40
C ASP A 389 16.34 49.56 19.87
N THR A 390 15.49 48.87 19.11
CA THR A 390 15.46 48.89 17.63
C THR A 390 14.51 49.94 17.05
N PHE A 391 13.77 50.68 17.89
CA PHE A 391 12.68 51.57 17.45
C PHE A 391 13.14 52.72 16.54
N TYR A 392 14.41 53.13 16.66
CA TYR A 392 15.05 54.15 15.81
C TYR A 392 16.24 53.62 14.99
N ASP A 393 16.67 52.36 15.16
CA ASP A 393 17.82 51.81 14.39
C ASP A 393 17.41 51.49 12.95
N SER A 394 17.86 52.32 12.00
CA SER A 394 17.72 52.05 10.57
C SER A 394 18.78 51.08 10.03
N GLY A 395 19.86 50.82 10.80
CA GLY A 395 20.86 49.81 10.48
C GLY A 395 20.28 48.39 10.45
N ALA A 396 19.35 48.09 11.36
CA ALA A 396 18.64 46.80 11.44
C ALA A 396 17.72 46.50 10.23
N LEU A 397 17.46 47.44 9.31
CA LEU A 397 16.56 47.22 8.17
C LEU A 397 17.01 46.07 7.26
N TRP A 398 18.33 45.87 7.12
CA TRP A 398 18.91 44.75 6.37
C TRP A 398 18.69 43.39 7.06
N GLU A 399 18.81 43.32 8.38
CA GLU A 399 18.52 42.11 9.17
C GLU A 399 17.02 41.79 9.18
N GLU A 400 16.17 42.80 9.27
CA GLU A 400 14.72 42.65 9.16
C GLU A 400 14.34 42.12 7.77
N ALA A 401 14.94 42.63 6.69
CA ALA A 401 14.74 42.11 5.35
C ALA A 401 15.23 40.66 5.20
N LEU A 402 16.43 40.34 5.69
CA LEU A 402 17.00 38.99 5.65
C LEU A 402 16.09 37.98 6.38
N ARG A 403 15.54 38.35 7.55
CA ARG A 403 14.59 37.51 8.29
C ARG A 403 13.24 37.40 7.59
N ARG A 404 12.69 38.48 7.01
CA ARG A 404 11.46 38.40 6.19
C ARG A 404 11.65 37.46 4.99
N GLY A 405 12.78 37.55 4.29
CA GLY A 405 13.16 36.64 3.20
C GLY A 405 13.33 35.19 3.67
N ALA A 406 14.07 34.95 4.74
CA ALA A 406 14.25 33.60 5.30
C ALA A 406 12.92 32.97 5.76
N ILE A 407 11.97 33.75 6.28
CA ILE A 407 10.60 33.29 6.57
C ILE A 407 9.85 32.96 5.27
N ARG A 408 9.92 33.83 4.25
CA ARG A 408 9.31 33.63 2.92
C ARG A 408 9.76 32.29 2.31
N GLU A 409 11.06 32.05 2.24
CA GLU A 409 11.61 30.81 1.66
C GLU A 409 11.27 29.56 2.47
N LYS A 410 11.37 29.61 3.81
CA LYS A 410 10.95 28.48 4.66
C LYS A 410 9.45 28.16 4.47
N VAL A 411 8.61 29.16 4.24
CA VAL A 411 7.17 28.98 3.94
C VAL A 411 6.92 28.47 2.52
N LEU A 412 7.68 28.90 1.51
CA LEU A 412 7.61 28.37 0.15
C LEU A 412 8.03 26.89 0.11
N TYR A 413 9.15 26.53 0.72
CA TYR A 413 9.59 25.14 0.87
C TYR A 413 8.56 24.28 1.62
N LEU A 414 8.00 24.77 2.74
CA LEU A 414 6.92 24.07 3.44
C LEU A 414 5.65 23.91 2.57
N THR A 415 5.44 24.79 1.59
CA THR A 415 4.34 24.69 0.62
C THR A 415 4.64 23.66 -0.47
N GLN A 416 5.87 23.62 -0.99
CA GLN A 416 6.35 22.56 -1.89
C GLN A 416 6.21 21.17 -1.24
N LEU A 417 6.66 21.02 0.01
CA LEU A 417 6.51 19.77 0.78
C LEU A 417 5.04 19.34 0.90
N ARG A 418 4.09 20.28 1.09
CA ARG A 418 2.65 19.95 1.15
C ARG A 418 2.08 19.49 -0.19
N MET A 419 2.57 20.03 -1.31
CA MET A 419 2.16 19.56 -2.65
C MET A 419 2.67 18.14 -2.90
N ILE A 420 3.96 17.89 -2.63
CA ILE A 420 4.58 16.56 -2.77
C ILE A 420 3.90 15.53 -1.84
N ASP A 421 3.52 15.92 -0.64
CA ASP A 421 2.74 15.10 0.31
C ASP A 421 1.34 14.77 -0.24
N ALA A 422 0.59 15.75 -0.72
CA ALA A 422 -0.75 15.54 -1.29
C ALA A 422 -0.72 14.58 -2.50
N ASP A 423 0.24 14.76 -3.41
CA ASP A 423 0.44 13.85 -4.55
C ASP A 423 0.86 12.45 -4.11
N SER A 424 1.71 12.35 -3.08
CA SER A 424 2.16 11.05 -2.54
C SER A 424 1.02 10.32 -1.81
N ILE A 425 0.13 11.04 -1.11
CA ILE A 425 -1.11 10.48 -0.55
C ILE A 425 -2.03 9.98 -1.69
N GLY A 426 -2.20 10.77 -2.75
CA GLY A 426 -2.99 10.39 -3.93
C GLY A 426 -2.43 9.17 -4.66
N ALA A 427 -1.10 9.05 -4.77
CA ALA A 427 -0.42 7.86 -5.29
C ALA A 427 -0.61 6.65 -4.38
N ARG A 428 -0.41 6.80 -3.07
CA ARG A 428 -0.59 5.75 -2.05
C ARG A 428 -2.01 5.18 -2.09
N GLN A 429 -3.03 6.04 -2.19
CA GLN A 429 -4.42 5.58 -2.25
C GLN A 429 -4.71 4.79 -3.54
N LYS A 430 -4.11 5.18 -4.67
CA LYS A 430 -4.17 4.39 -5.93
C LYS A 430 -3.47 3.03 -5.76
N ALA A 431 -2.29 2.98 -5.12
CA ALA A 431 -1.57 1.73 -4.84
C ALA A 431 -2.37 0.77 -3.95
N VAL A 432 -2.95 1.26 -2.84
CA VAL A 432 -3.84 0.47 -1.95
C VAL A 432 -5.02 -0.14 -2.72
N LEU A 433 -5.66 0.64 -3.61
CA LEU A 433 -6.75 0.15 -4.45
C LEU A 433 -6.29 -0.89 -5.49
N ARG A 434 -5.08 -0.76 -6.06
CA ARG A 434 -4.48 -1.79 -6.93
C ARG A 434 -4.29 -3.10 -6.16
N VAL A 435 -3.64 -3.04 -4.99
CA VAL A 435 -3.36 -4.19 -4.11
C VAL A 435 -4.64 -4.94 -3.75
N ASP A 436 -5.67 -4.24 -3.23
CA ASP A 436 -6.97 -4.84 -2.93
C ASP A 436 -7.63 -5.49 -4.18
N SER A 437 -7.61 -4.81 -5.32
CA SER A 437 -8.18 -5.35 -6.56
C SER A 437 -7.49 -6.64 -7.02
N ILE A 438 -6.18 -6.75 -6.79
CA ILE A 438 -5.37 -7.91 -7.18
C ILE A 438 -5.50 -9.03 -6.14
N GLN A 439 -5.55 -8.74 -4.85
CA GLN A 439 -5.88 -9.70 -3.80
C GLN A 439 -7.28 -10.33 -4.05
N LYS A 440 -8.25 -9.52 -4.50
CA LYS A 440 -9.59 -9.98 -4.92
C LYS A 440 -9.58 -10.78 -6.24
N LYS A 441 -8.63 -10.57 -7.15
CA LYS A 441 -8.44 -11.42 -8.35
C LYS A 441 -7.76 -12.75 -7.98
N ALA A 442 -6.65 -12.68 -7.24
CA ALA A 442 -5.84 -13.83 -6.83
C ALA A 442 -6.65 -14.82 -5.99
N SER A 443 -7.40 -14.35 -4.99
CA SER A 443 -8.28 -15.20 -4.16
C SER A 443 -9.33 -15.95 -4.99
N ARG A 444 -9.91 -15.33 -6.03
CA ARG A 444 -10.87 -15.98 -6.95
C ARG A 444 -10.20 -17.08 -7.79
N GLU A 445 -9.03 -16.81 -8.38
CA GLU A 445 -8.33 -17.80 -9.22
C GLU A 445 -7.67 -18.91 -8.36
N ILE A 446 -7.32 -18.64 -7.09
CA ILE A 446 -6.94 -19.66 -6.08
C ILE A 446 -8.13 -20.56 -5.75
N GLN A 447 -9.32 -20.02 -5.47
CA GLN A 447 -10.52 -20.83 -5.26
C GLN A 447 -10.88 -21.68 -6.49
N ARG A 448 -10.66 -21.14 -7.69
CA ARG A 448 -10.78 -21.90 -8.94
C ARG A 448 -9.76 -23.03 -9.01
N LEU A 449 -8.48 -22.76 -8.71
CA LEU A 449 -7.41 -23.76 -8.72
C LEU A 449 -7.71 -24.90 -7.75
N GLN A 450 -8.21 -24.60 -6.55
CA GLN A 450 -8.67 -25.59 -5.57
C GLN A 450 -9.83 -26.45 -6.11
N LYS A 451 -10.83 -25.82 -6.76
CA LYS A 451 -11.95 -26.52 -7.43
C LYS A 451 -11.44 -27.42 -8.56
N GLU A 452 -10.51 -26.94 -9.38
CA GLU A 452 -9.87 -27.70 -10.48
C GLU A 452 -9.02 -28.86 -9.95
N ASP A 453 -8.25 -28.69 -8.86
CA ASP A 453 -7.50 -29.78 -8.24
C ASP A 453 -8.41 -30.83 -7.59
N SER A 454 -9.56 -30.44 -7.02
CA SER A 454 -10.55 -31.40 -6.54
C SER A 454 -11.13 -32.26 -7.68
N LYS A 455 -11.43 -31.64 -8.84
CA LYS A 455 -11.85 -32.34 -10.06
C LYS A 455 -10.74 -33.24 -10.59
N LEU A 456 -9.50 -32.76 -10.60
CA LEU A 456 -8.32 -33.50 -11.04
C LEU A 456 -8.06 -34.73 -10.15
N LYS A 457 -8.20 -34.60 -8.82
CA LYS A 457 -8.06 -35.70 -7.85
C LYS A 457 -9.14 -36.77 -8.06
N ARG A 458 -10.39 -36.36 -8.33
CA ARG A 458 -11.50 -37.28 -8.70
C ARG A 458 -11.23 -37.98 -10.05
N SER A 459 -10.84 -37.23 -11.08
CA SER A 459 -10.56 -37.76 -12.43
C SER A 459 -9.36 -38.71 -12.46
N LYS A 460 -8.28 -38.42 -11.71
CA LYS A 460 -7.14 -39.35 -11.51
C LYS A 460 -7.61 -40.70 -10.96
N LYS A 461 -8.41 -40.70 -9.87
CA LYS A 461 -8.98 -41.92 -9.29
C LYS A 461 -9.87 -42.70 -10.28
N ALA A 462 -10.69 -42.01 -11.08
CA ALA A 462 -11.53 -42.65 -12.09
C ALA A 462 -10.72 -43.29 -13.23
N VAL A 463 -9.66 -42.63 -13.72
CA VAL A 463 -8.73 -43.22 -14.69
C VAL A 463 -8.02 -44.44 -14.11
N GLU A 464 -7.65 -44.40 -12.83
CA GLU A 464 -7.02 -45.52 -12.13
C GLU A 464 -7.95 -46.74 -12.01
N THR A 465 -9.22 -46.56 -11.61
CA THR A 465 -10.19 -47.66 -11.49
C THR A 465 -10.55 -48.25 -12.85
N VAL A 466 -10.73 -47.42 -13.90
CA VAL A 466 -11.00 -47.89 -15.26
C VAL A 466 -9.77 -48.56 -15.89
N SER A 467 -8.55 -48.11 -15.60
CA SER A 467 -7.33 -48.81 -16.04
C SER A 467 -7.18 -50.17 -15.34
N LYS A 468 -7.55 -50.26 -14.04
CA LYS A 468 -7.59 -51.51 -13.28
C LYS A 468 -8.69 -52.47 -13.77
N SER A 469 -9.85 -52.00 -14.21
CA SER A 469 -10.88 -52.86 -14.82
C SER A 469 -10.48 -53.33 -16.22
N ALA A 470 -9.93 -52.45 -17.06
CA ALA A 470 -9.38 -52.78 -18.38
C ALA A 470 -8.35 -53.92 -18.30
N SER A 471 -7.33 -53.78 -17.44
CA SER A 471 -6.28 -54.80 -17.32
C SER A 471 -6.80 -56.15 -16.83
N ARG A 472 -7.83 -56.17 -15.96
CA ARG A 472 -8.50 -57.42 -15.54
C ARG A 472 -9.28 -58.06 -16.69
N ALA A 473 -10.02 -57.27 -17.46
CA ALA A 473 -10.81 -57.74 -18.60
C ALA A 473 -9.90 -58.26 -19.73
N GLU A 474 -8.80 -57.57 -20.04
CA GLU A 474 -7.78 -58.00 -21.01
C GLU A 474 -7.11 -59.32 -20.60
N LYS A 475 -6.73 -59.47 -19.32
CA LYS A 475 -6.18 -60.73 -18.77
C LYS A 475 -7.19 -61.88 -18.85
N LEU A 476 -8.46 -61.62 -18.53
CA LEU A 476 -9.53 -62.62 -18.59
C LEU A 476 -9.84 -63.01 -20.05
N LEU A 477 -9.85 -62.06 -20.99
CA LEU A 477 -10.00 -62.35 -22.41
C LEU A 477 -8.86 -63.25 -22.92
N LYS A 478 -7.60 -62.95 -22.56
CA LYS A 478 -6.43 -63.76 -22.94
C LYS A 478 -6.52 -65.19 -22.40
N SER A 479 -7.06 -65.40 -21.20
CA SER A 479 -7.26 -66.75 -20.63
C SER A 479 -8.46 -67.49 -21.22
N LEU A 480 -9.50 -66.78 -21.67
CA LEU A 480 -10.60 -67.37 -22.45
C LEU A 480 -10.14 -67.77 -23.85
N GLU A 481 -9.30 -66.97 -24.52
CA GLU A 481 -8.73 -67.34 -25.82
C GLU A 481 -7.84 -68.58 -25.72
N SER A 482 -6.94 -68.68 -24.72
CA SER A 482 -6.13 -69.89 -24.54
C SER A 482 -6.99 -71.12 -24.22
N SER A 483 -8.01 -70.97 -23.35
CA SER A 483 -8.99 -72.02 -23.06
C SER A 483 -9.74 -72.47 -24.32
N ALA A 484 -10.18 -71.54 -25.17
CA ALA A 484 -10.90 -71.85 -26.40
C ALA A 484 -10.01 -72.59 -27.42
N ARG A 485 -8.73 -72.20 -27.54
CA ARG A 485 -7.74 -72.89 -28.39
C ARG A 485 -7.51 -74.32 -27.91
N GLN A 486 -7.32 -74.55 -26.60
CA GLN A 486 -7.18 -75.89 -26.00
C GLN A 486 -8.43 -76.77 -26.19
N LEU A 487 -9.63 -76.19 -26.08
CA LEU A 487 -10.89 -76.91 -26.26
C LEU A 487 -11.10 -77.26 -27.76
N ALA A 488 -10.67 -76.39 -28.67
CA ALA A 488 -10.70 -76.63 -30.12
C ALA A 488 -9.64 -77.62 -30.63
N SER A 489 -8.50 -77.80 -29.93
CA SER A 489 -7.59 -78.92 -30.19
C SER A 489 -8.14 -80.23 -29.64
N LEU A 490 -8.64 -80.24 -28.39
CA LEU A 490 -9.30 -81.41 -27.79
C LEU A 490 -10.47 -81.94 -28.63
N ILE A 491 -11.30 -81.06 -29.22
CA ILE A 491 -12.37 -81.49 -30.13
C ILE A 491 -11.78 -82.16 -31.39
N ARG A 492 -10.71 -81.60 -32.00
CA ARG A 492 -10.03 -82.20 -33.16
C ARG A 492 -9.42 -83.56 -32.84
N ASP A 493 -8.77 -83.70 -31.69
CA ASP A 493 -8.15 -84.95 -31.26
C ASP A 493 -9.20 -86.02 -30.92
N LEU A 494 -10.34 -85.61 -30.34
CA LEU A 494 -11.46 -86.50 -30.12
C LEU A 494 -12.15 -86.91 -31.41
N THR A 495 -12.30 -86.04 -32.43
CA THR A 495 -12.82 -86.48 -33.74
C THR A 495 -11.86 -87.43 -34.44
N LYS A 496 -10.54 -87.19 -34.38
CA LYS A 496 -9.54 -88.14 -34.90
C LYS A 496 -9.56 -89.49 -34.18
N ARG A 497 -9.70 -89.51 -32.84
CA ARG A 497 -9.78 -90.76 -32.05
C ARG A 497 -11.12 -91.49 -32.21
N SER A 498 -12.21 -90.76 -32.40
CA SER A 498 -13.55 -91.32 -32.65
C SER A 498 -13.64 -92.10 -33.97
N ALA A 499 -12.74 -91.85 -34.92
CA ALA A 499 -12.66 -92.57 -36.18
C ALA A 499 -11.85 -93.88 -36.10
N LYS A 500 -11.22 -94.22 -34.95
CA LYS A 500 -10.23 -95.31 -34.88
C LYS A 500 -10.25 -96.13 -33.58
N LYS A 501 -11.39 -96.76 -33.26
CA LYS A 501 -11.44 -98.08 -32.58
C LYS A 501 -12.81 -98.74 -32.71
N GLY A 502 -12.83 -100.04 -33.04
CA GLY A 502 -14.05 -100.86 -33.11
C GLY A 502 -14.19 -101.85 -31.95
N LYS A 503 -15.28 -102.64 -32.00
CA LYS A 503 -15.61 -103.87 -31.27
C LYS A 503 -14.86 -104.13 -29.93
N ILE A 504 -15.58 -104.01 -28.82
CA ILE A 504 -15.36 -104.80 -27.60
C ILE A 504 -16.70 -105.46 -27.26
N GLN A 505 -16.70 -106.76 -26.93
CA GLN A 505 -17.92 -107.53 -26.69
C GLN A 505 -18.65 -107.11 -25.40
N SER A 506 -19.97 -107.23 -25.42
CA SER A 506 -20.86 -106.86 -24.31
C SER A 506 -21.43 -108.10 -23.64
N THR A 507 -21.00 -108.39 -22.42
CA THR A 507 -21.69 -109.30 -21.50
C THR A 507 -22.02 -108.58 -20.20
N THR A 508 -23.31 -108.35 -19.95
CA THR A 508 -23.89 -108.15 -18.61
C THR A 508 -23.89 -109.50 -17.83
N PRO A 509 -24.24 -109.59 -16.53
CA PRO A 509 -24.93 -108.62 -15.67
C PRO A 509 -24.16 -108.32 -14.36
N TRP A 510 -24.91 -108.25 -13.23
CA TRP A 510 -24.52 -107.89 -11.85
C TRP A 510 -24.25 -106.40 -11.57
N LEU A 511 -25.27 -105.74 -11.03
CA LEU A 511 -25.17 -104.52 -10.21
C LEU A 511 -26.42 -104.46 -9.31
N SER A 512 -26.48 -105.35 -8.32
CA SER A 512 -27.65 -105.46 -7.43
C SER A 512 -27.76 -104.24 -6.51
N LYS A 513 -29.00 -103.80 -6.21
CA LYS A 513 -29.24 -102.70 -5.25
C LYS A 513 -28.58 -103.03 -3.90
N GLY A 514 -27.94 -102.04 -3.28
CA GLY A 514 -27.25 -102.20 -2.00
C GLY A 514 -26.13 -103.25 -1.96
N SER A 515 -25.47 -103.59 -3.07
CA SER A 515 -24.40 -104.61 -3.08
C SER A 515 -22.97 -104.07 -2.84
N LEU A 516 -22.72 -102.79 -3.13
CA LEU A 516 -21.38 -102.21 -3.07
C LEU A 516 -21.03 -101.68 -1.67
N PRO A 517 -19.78 -101.75 -1.19
CA PRO A 517 -19.34 -101.02 0.00
C PRO A 517 -19.40 -99.51 -0.22
N ALA A 518 -19.67 -98.75 0.85
CA ALA A 518 -19.48 -97.30 0.85
C ALA A 518 -17.97 -96.96 0.71
N PRO A 519 -17.60 -95.96 -0.12
CA PRO A 519 -16.19 -95.65 -0.39
C PRO A 519 -15.50 -94.84 0.71
N VAL A 520 -16.29 -94.23 1.61
CA VAL A 520 -15.86 -93.53 2.82
C VAL A 520 -17.00 -93.61 3.84
N LEU A 521 -16.70 -93.51 5.14
CA LEU A 521 -17.71 -93.51 6.20
C LEU A 521 -18.34 -92.12 6.38
N GLY A 522 -19.67 -92.04 6.21
CA GLY A 522 -20.46 -90.86 6.54
C GLY A 522 -21.80 -90.79 5.78
N PRO A 523 -22.68 -89.82 6.10
CA PRO A 523 -23.98 -89.66 5.47
C PRO A 523 -23.89 -88.98 4.10
N VAL A 524 -24.85 -89.30 3.22
CA VAL A 524 -25.05 -88.58 1.95
C VAL A 524 -25.69 -87.22 2.23
N VAL A 525 -24.99 -86.13 1.91
CA VAL A 525 -25.42 -84.75 2.17
C VAL A 525 -25.93 -84.00 0.94
N GLU A 526 -25.46 -84.33 -0.28
CA GLU A 526 -26.10 -83.91 -1.52
C GLU A 526 -26.46 -85.13 -2.37
N LYS A 527 -27.72 -85.21 -2.80
CA LYS A 527 -28.28 -86.34 -3.57
C LYS A 527 -28.06 -86.16 -5.09
N PHE A 528 -28.28 -87.22 -5.85
CA PHE A 528 -28.26 -87.21 -7.31
C PHE A 528 -29.51 -86.52 -7.89
N GLY A 529 -29.39 -85.93 -9.09
CA GLY A 529 -30.53 -85.45 -9.89
C GLY A 529 -30.71 -83.93 -9.93
N LYS A 530 -31.94 -83.47 -10.18
CA LYS A 530 -32.29 -82.05 -10.34
C LYS A 530 -32.56 -81.40 -8.98
N ARG A 531 -31.88 -80.29 -8.66
CA ARG A 531 -32.12 -79.46 -7.47
C ARG A 531 -32.46 -78.03 -7.89
N ARG A 532 -33.44 -77.41 -7.23
CA ARG A 532 -33.69 -75.96 -7.31
C ARG A 532 -32.75 -75.25 -6.34
N VAL A 533 -31.99 -74.27 -6.80
CA VAL A 533 -31.05 -73.47 -5.99
C VAL A 533 -31.71 -72.11 -5.72
N PRO A 534 -32.20 -71.83 -4.49
CA PRO A 534 -32.97 -70.62 -4.19
C PRO A 534 -32.20 -69.32 -4.51
N GLU A 535 -30.92 -69.28 -4.15
CA GLU A 535 -30.02 -68.12 -4.25
C GLU A 535 -29.75 -67.73 -5.71
N LEU A 536 -29.85 -68.69 -6.63
CA LEU A 536 -29.61 -68.52 -8.06
C LEU A 536 -30.90 -68.58 -8.90
N LYS A 537 -32.07 -68.71 -8.26
CA LYS A 537 -33.41 -68.83 -8.88
C LYS A 537 -33.48 -69.83 -10.06
N THR A 538 -32.67 -70.88 -10.04
CA THR A 538 -32.49 -71.80 -11.19
C THR A 538 -32.40 -73.26 -10.77
N TRP A 539 -32.45 -74.17 -11.76
CA TRP A 539 -32.28 -75.61 -11.57
C TRP A 539 -30.86 -76.03 -11.93
N THR A 540 -30.19 -76.73 -11.01
CA THR A 540 -28.90 -77.40 -11.25
C THR A 540 -29.12 -78.91 -11.33
N ILE A 541 -28.24 -79.60 -12.07
CA ILE A 541 -28.20 -81.07 -12.15
C ILE A 541 -26.94 -81.54 -11.46
N HIS A 542 -27.11 -82.36 -10.41
CA HIS A 542 -26.03 -83.03 -9.71
C HIS A 542 -25.87 -84.44 -10.28
N ASN A 543 -24.71 -84.72 -10.88
CA ASN A 543 -24.45 -85.99 -11.59
C ASN A 543 -23.90 -87.10 -10.67
N GLY A 544 -23.85 -86.85 -9.37
CA GLY A 544 -23.34 -87.80 -8.36
C GLY A 544 -24.03 -87.58 -7.02
N ILE A 545 -23.38 -88.03 -5.96
CA ILE A 545 -23.73 -87.74 -4.57
C ILE A 545 -22.51 -87.17 -3.85
N ASP A 546 -22.73 -86.34 -2.84
CA ASP A 546 -21.69 -85.98 -1.88
C ASP A 546 -21.88 -86.74 -0.57
N ILE A 547 -20.83 -87.40 -0.12
CA ILE A 547 -20.77 -88.10 1.17
C ILE A 547 -19.95 -87.23 2.13
N ALA A 548 -20.54 -86.77 3.23
CA ALA A 548 -19.81 -85.99 4.23
C ALA A 548 -18.78 -86.88 4.94
N ALA A 549 -17.55 -86.39 5.07
CA ALA A 549 -16.44 -87.17 5.60
C ALA A 549 -15.40 -86.27 6.27
N ARG A 550 -14.76 -86.77 7.33
CA ARG A 550 -13.69 -86.03 8.03
C ARG A 550 -12.54 -85.73 7.07
N LYS A 551 -11.95 -84.53 7.17
CA LYS A 551 -10.71 -84.14 6.46
C LYS A 551 -9.65 -85.25 6.63
N GLY A 552 -9.03 -85.68 5.53
CA GLY A 552 -8.00 -86.72 5.56
C GLY A 552 -8.52 -88.15 5.52
N ALA A 553 -9.82 -88.41 5.74
CA ALA A 553 -10.40 -89.75 5.74
C ALA A 553 -10.09 -90.51 4.45
N GLU A 554 -9.77 -91.80 4.57
CA GLU A 554 -9.42 -92.64 3.43
C GLU A 554 -10.61 -92.88 2.51
N VAL A 555 -10.36 -92.76 1.20
CA VAL A 555 -11.30 -93.11 0.14
C VAL A 555 -10.85 -94.41 -0.51
N ARG A 556 -11.74 -95.41 -0.56
CA ARG A 556 -11.52 -96.74 -1.14
C ARG A 556 -12.51 -96.98 -2.30
N PRO A 557 -12.20 -97.80 -3.31
CA PRO A 557 -13.08 -97.96 -4.46
C PRO A 557 -14.29 -98.83 -4.11
N VAL A 558 -15.43 -98.53 -4.72
CA VAL A 558 -16.69 -99.28 -4.52
C VAL A 558 -16.66 -100.69 -5.09
N SER A 559 -15.70 -101.02 -5.95
CA SER A 559 -15.48 -102.36 -6.51
C SER A 559 -14.03 -102.52 -6.99
N VAL A 560 -13.65 -103.73 -7.39
CA VAL A 560 -12.37 -104.01 -8.07
C VAL A 560 -12.34 -103.31 -9.43
N GLY A 561 -11.19 -102.79 -9.86
CA GLY A 561 -11.05 -102.14 -11.17
C GLY A 561 -9.68 -101.53 -11.42
N ASP A 562 -9.54 -100.81 -12.53
CA ASP A 562 -8.30 -100.16 -12.96
C ASP A 562 -8.44 -98.63 -12.98
N VAL A 563 -7.45 -97.91 -12.45
CA VAL A 563 -7.46 -96.44 -12.41
C VAL A 563 -7.17 -95.88 -13.81
N ILE A 564 -8.18 -95.32 -14.48
CA ILE A 564 -8.04 -94.74 -15.83
C ILE A 564 -7.65 -93.25 -15.81
N PHE A 565 -7.84 -92.57 -14.68
CA PHE A 565 -7.42 -91.18 -14.46
C PHE A 565 -7.12 -90.94 -12.97
N ALA A 566 -6.07 -90.17 -12.69
CA ALA A 566 -5.74 -89.64 -11.38
C ALA A 566 -5.08 -88.27 -11.55
N GLY A 567 -5.63 -87.20 -10.95
CA GLY A 567 -5.07 -85.85 -11.05
C GLY A 567 -6.11 -84.72 -10.92
N PRO A 568 -5.71 -83.45 -11.10
CA PRO A 568 -6.62 -82.32 -11.03
C PRO A 568 -7.59 -82.28 -12.23
N PHE A 569 -8.88 -82.11 -11.95
CA PHE A 569 -9.94 -81.99 -12.96
C PHE A 569 -10.85 -80.79 -12.64
N ARG A 570 -11.17 -79.98 -13.67
CA ARG A 570 -11.81 -78.66 -13.50
C ARG A 570 -13.14 -78.78 -12.75
N SER A 571 -13.34 -77.91 -11.76
CA SER A 571 -14.49 -77.87 -10.82
C SER A 571 -14.60 -79.03 -9.80
N TYR A 572 -13.99 -80.19 -10.06
CA TYR A 572 -14.04 -81.36 -9.16
C TYR A 572 -12.83 -81.46 -8.20
N GLY A 573 -11.79 -80.64 -8.37
CA GLY A 573 -10.56 -80.70 -7.55
C GLY A 573 -9.65 -81.82 -8.04
N ASN A 574 -8.94 -82.51 -7.15
CA ASN A 574 -8.29 -83.77 -7.55
C ASN A 574 -9.35 -84.86 -7.66
N VAL A 575 -9.23 -85.66 -8.71
CA VAL A 575 -10.15 -86.73 -9.08
C VAL A 575 -9.38 -88.02 -9.34
N ILE A 576 -9.93 -89.14 -8.89
CA ILE A 576 -9.58 -90.48 -9.37
C ILE A 576 -10.80 -91.06 -10.10
N ILE A 577 -10.57 -91.74 -11.22
CA ILE A 577 -11.62 -92.46 -11.96
C ILE A 577 -11.18 -93.92 -12.10
N VAL A 578 -12.00 -94.83 -11.58
CA VAL A 578 -11.80 -96.28 -11.66
C VAL A 578 -12.76 -96.86 -12.69
N ASN A 579 -12.22 -97.66 -13.61
CA ASN A 579 -12.97 -98.50 -14.54
C ASN A 579 -13.16 -99.88 -13.91
N HIS A 580 -14.41 -100.30 -13.70
CA HIS A 580 -14.76 -101.60 -13.13
C HIS A 580 -15.01 -102.66 -14.22
N GLY A 581 -14.70 -102.35 -15.48
CA GLY A 581 -15.07 -103.16 -16.63
C GLY A 581 -16.52 -102.92 -17.07
N ARG A 582 -16.94 -103.58 -18.16
CA ARG A 582 -18.34 -103.56 -18.67
C ARG A 582 -18.96 -102.16 -18.87
N GLY A 583 -18.12 -101.13 -19.03
CA GLY A 583 -18.56 -99.74 -19.17
C GLY A 583 -19.01 -99.04 -17.88
N PHE A 584 -18.81 -99.67 -16.72
CA PHE A 584 -19.06 -99.08 -15.40
C PHE A 584 -17.81 -98.34 -14.89
N TYR A 585 -17.98 -97.07 -14.56
CA TYR A 585 -16.94 -96.21 -14.00
C TYR A 585 -17.43 -95.57 -12.70
N SER A 586 -16.55 -95.47 -11.72
CA SER A 586 -16.75 -94.63 -10.53
C SER A 586 -15.75 -93.46 -10.53
N ILE A 587 -16.25 -92.27 -10.22
CA ILE A 587 -15.52 -91.01 -10.18
C ILE A 587 -15.51 -90.53 -8.73
N TYR A 588 -14.31 -90.35 -8.18
CA TYR A 588 -14.07 -89.88 -6.81
C TYR A 588 -13.47 -88.47 -6.91
N GLY A 589 -14.23 -87.45 -6.52
CA GLY A 589 -13.80 -86.05 -6.56
C GLY A 589 -13.57 -85.45 -5.17
N HIS A 590 -13.00 -84.24 -5.14
CA HIS A 590 -12.66 -83.54 -3.90
C HIS A 590 -11.63 -84.29 -3.06
N LEU A 591 -10.62 -84.84 -3.74
CA LEU A 591 -9.54 -85.61 -3.14
C LEU A 591 -8.31 -84.77 -2.80
N SER A 592 -7.52 -85.28 -1.87
CA SER A 592 -6.19 -84.81 -1.48
C SER A 592 -5.25 -86.03 -1.30
N GLY A 593 -3.93 -85.82 -1.42
CA GLY A 593 -2.95 -86.86 -1.15
C GLY A 593 -3.14 -88.17 -1.93
N LEU A 594 -3.36 -88.09 -3.24
CA LEU A 594 -3.62 -89.26 -4.11
C LEU A 594 -2.60 -90.38 -3.86
N ARG A 595 -3.08 -91.58 -3.55
CA ARG A 595 -2.29 -92.79 -3.26
C ARG A 595 -2.20 -93.75 -4.47
N ARG A 596 -2.92 -93.46 -5.55
CA ARG A 596 -2.96 -94.24 -6.80
C ARG A 596 -2.78 -93.36 -8.01
N LYS A 597 -2.09 -93.90 -9.01
CA LYS A 597 -1.83 -93.28 -10.32
C LYS A 597 -2.62 -94.01 -11.42
N LYS A 598 -2.68 -93.40 -12.61
CA LYS A 598 -3.26 -94.03 -13.79
C LYS A 598 -2.50 -95.31 -14.15
N GLY A 599 -3.24 -96.41 -14.34
CA GLY A 599 -2.71 -97.76 -14.60
C GLY A 599 -2.72 -98.68 -13.37
N ASP A 600 -2.91 -98.16 -12.16
CA ASP A 600 -2.98 -98.99 -10.96
C ASP A 600 -4.27 -99.82 -10.93
N ARG A 601 -4.15 -101.13 -10.69
CA ARG A 601 -5.28 -102.02 -10.38
C ARG A 601 -5.60 -101.94 -8.88
N VAL A 602 -6.88 -101.83 -8.53
CA VAL A 602 -7.36 -101.56 -7.16
C VAL A 602 -8.46 -102.52 -6.75
N SER A 603 -8.54 -102.82 -5.45
CA SER A 603 -9.62 -103.61 -4.82
C SER A 603 -10.36 -102.78 -3.76
N THR A 604 -11.49 -103.27 -3.25
CA THR A 604 -12.31 -102.59 -2.23
C THR A 604 -11.58 -102.33 -0.90
N ARG A 605 -10.43 -102.99 -0.66
CA ARG A 605 -9.53 -102.71 0.49
C ARG A 605 -8.45 -101.68 0.16
N THR A 606 -8.23 -101.34 -1.11
CA THR A 606 -7.16 -100.43 -1.56
C THR A 606 -7.52 -98.96 -1.31
N VAL A 607 -6.64 -98.22 -0.64
CA VAL A 607 -6.75 -96.76 -0.51
C VAL A 607 -6.43 -96.08 -1.84
N LEU A 608 -7.35 -95.22 -2.30
CA LEU A 608 -7.21 -94.37 -3.50
C LEU A 608 -6.56 -93.03 -3.17
N ALA A 609 -7.04 -92.36 -2.12
CA ALA A 609 -6.69 -90.99 -1.71
C ALA A 609 -7.30 -90.67 -0.34
N SER A 610 -7.14 -89.43 0.12
CA SER A 610 -7.82 -88.85 1.29
C SER A 610 -8.83 -87.77 0.90
N VAL A 611 -9.89 -87.54 1.68
CA VAL A 611 -10.87 -86.45 1.44
C VAL A 611 -10.25 -85.06 1.67
N ASP A 612 -10.48 -84.11 0.74
CA ASP A 612 -10.01 -82.72 0.85
C ASP A 612 -10.74 -81.95 1.97
N GLY A 613 -9.94 -81.43 2.90
CA GLY A 613 -10.42 -80.59 4.01
C GLY A 613 -11.06 -79.26 3.60
N LYS A 614 -10.88 -78.80 2.36
CA LYS A 614 -11.54 -77.57 1.86
C LYS A 614 -13.04 -77.73 1.58
N ARG A 615 -13.55 -78.98 1.51
CA ARG A 615 -14.99 -79.24 1.31
C ARG A 615 -15.62 -80.15 2.36
N GLY A 616 -14.86 -81.02 3.03
CA GLY A 616 -15.40 -81.93 4.06
C GLY A 616 -16.36 -82.99 3.52
N ARG A 617 -16.27 -83.29 2.22
CA ARG A 617 -17.12 -84.25 1.51
C ARG A 617 -16.34 -84.90 0.36
N LEU A 618 -16.63 -86.18 0.12
CA LEU A 618 -16.26 -86.92 -1.08
C LEU A 618 -17.37 -86.76 -2.11
N TYR A 619 -17.04 -86.27 -3.31
CA TYR A 619 -17.92 -86.37 -4.46
C TYR A 619 -17.81 -87.78 -5.06
N LEU A 620 -18.93 -88.47 -5.25
CA LEU A 620 -19.01 -89.77 -5.88
C LEU A 620 -19.99 -89.75 -7.04
N GLU A 621 -19.54 -90.09 -8.25
CA GLU A 621 -20.39 -90.25 -9.42
C GLU A 621 -20.19 -91.61 -10.08
N PHE A 622 -21.28 -92.29 -10.40
CA PHE A 622 -21.28 -93.55 -11.14
C PHE A 622 -21.70 -93.29 -12.58
N ARG A 623 -21.01 -93.92 -13.54
CA ARG A 623 -21.36 -93.85 -14.97
C ARG A 623 -21.43 -95.23 -15.60
N GLN A 624 -22.49 -95.46 -16.38
CA GLN A 624 -22.65 -96.62 -17.24
C GLN A 624 -22.73 -96.16 -18.70
N GLY A 625 -21.82 -96.64 -19.54
CA GLY A 625 -21.76 -96.23 -20.96
C GLY A 625 -21.58 -94.72 -21.19
N GLY A 626 -21.03 -94.02 -20.19
CA GLY A 626 -20.84 -92.57 -20.20
C GLY A 626 -22.01 -91.72 -19.68
N LYS A 627 -23.21 -92.31 -19.45
CA LYS A 627 -24.32 -91.66 -18.74
C LYS A 627 -24.14 -91.79 -17.23
N ALA A 628 -24.42 -90.73 -16.48
CA ALA A 628 -24.41 -90.77 -15.01
C ALA A 628 -25.69 -91.41 -14.45
N PHE A 629 -25.57 -92.11 -13.32
CA PHE A 629 -26.70 -92.70 -12.59
C PHE A 629 -26.49 -92.60 -11.07
N ASP A 630 -27.58 -92.67 -10.30
CA ASP A 630 -27.56 -92.48 -8.84
C ASP A 630 -26.75 -93.57 -8.13
N PRO A 631 -25.62 -93.25 -7.47
CA PRO A 631 -24.83 -94.22 -6.73
C PRO A 631 -25.54 -94.76 -5.49
N SER A 632 -26.42 -93.96 -4.86
CA SER A 632 -27.01 -94.28 -3.54
C SER A 632 -27.89 -95.52 -3.55
N LEU A 633 -28.45 -95.90 -4.71
CA LEU A 633 -29.24 -97.12 -4.91
C LEU A 633 -28.41 -98.41 -4.83
N TYR A 634 -27.08 -98.32 -4.96
CA TYR A 634 -26.17 -99.47 -5.09
C TYR A 634 -25.18 -99.60 -3.93
N LEU A 635 -24.97 -98.54 -3.15
CA LEU A 635 -24.18 -98.59 -1.91
C LEU A 635 -24.96 -99.28 -0.79
N ARG A 636 -24.27 -100.06 0.04
CA ARG A 636 -24.80 -100.57 1.31
C ARG A 636 -25.09 -99.42 2.27
N SER A 637 -26.22 -99.52 2.97
CA SER A 637 -26.56 -98.61 4.05
C SER A 637 -25.56 -98.77 5.21
N THR A 638 -24.71 -97.78 5.43
CA THR A 638 -23.92 -97.65 6.67
C THR A 638 -24.80 -97.10 7.79
N SER A 639 -25.72 -97.93 8.27
CA SER A 639 -26.51 -97.67 9.48
C SER A 639 -25.60 -97.80 10.71
N MET A 640 -24.99 -96.70 11.14
CA MET A 640 -24.44 -96.64 12.50
C MET A 640 -25.59 -96.52 13.49
N SER A 641 -25.66 -97.48 14.42
CA SER A 641 -26.44 -97.33 15.65
C SER A 641 -25.97 -96.09 16.41
N LYS A 642 -26.89 -95.38 17.07
CA LYS A 642 -26.54 -94.34 18.02
C LYS A 642 -25.90 -94.98 19.26
N ARG A 643 -24.65 -94.60 19.53
CA ARG A 643 -24.03 -94.55 20.85
C ARG A 643 -23.24 -93.25 20.91
#